data_AF-A0A2D4NBT8-F1
#
_entry.id   AF-A0A2D4NBT8-F1
#
_cell.length_a   1.000
_cell.length_b   1.000
_cell.length_c   1.000
_cell.angle_alpha   90.00
_cell.angle_beta   90.00
_cell.angle_gamma   90.00
#
_symmetry.space_group_name_H-M   'P 1'
#
loop_
_entity.id
_entity.type
_entity.pdbx_description
1 polymer ?
#
loop_
_entity_poly.entity_id
_entity_poly.type
_entity_poly.pdbx_seq_one_letter_code
_entity_poly.pdbx_strand_id
1 'polypeptide(L)'
;QKNIPILYTASQACLQHPDVAAYKANRDLIYKQLQQAVTGISNAAQATASEDSVQHQSGGGELAYALNNFDKQIIVDPLNFSEERFRPSLEERLESIISGAALMADSSCTRDDRRERIVAECNAVRQALQDLLSEYMGNAGRKERSDALNLAIDKMTKKTRDLRRQLRKAVMDHVSDSFLETNVPLLVLIEAAKNGNEKEVKEYAQVFREHANKLIEVANLACSISNNEEGVKLVHMSASQLEALCPQVINAALALAAKPQSKLAQENMDLFKEQWEKQVRVLTDAVDDITSIDDFLAVSENHILEDVNKCVIALQEKDVDGLDRTAGAIRGRAARVIHVVTSEMDNYEPGVYTEKVLDATKLLSNTVMPRFTEQVEAAVEALSSDPAQPMDENEFIDASRLVYDGIRDIRKAVLMIRTPEELDDSDFETEDFDVRSRTSVQTEDDQLIHGHSARAIMAQLPQEQKAKIAEQVASFQEEKSKLDAEVSKWDDSGNDIIVLAKQMCMIMMEMTDFTRGKGPLKNTSDVISAAKKIAEAGSRMDKLGRTIADHCPDSACKQDLLAYLQRIALYCHQLNICSKVKAEVQNLGGELVVSGVDSAMSLIQAAKNLMNAVVQTVKASYVASTKYQKSQGMASLNLPAVSWKMKAPEKKPLVKREKQDETQTKIKRASQKKHVNPVQALSEFKAMESI
;
A
#
# COMPACT_ATOMS: atom_id res chain seq x y z
N GLN A 1 13.72 35.60 2.57
CA GLN A 1 14.18 35.99 3.92
C GLN A 1 15.41 35.20 4.39
N LYS A 2 15.52 33.90 4.12
CA LYS A 2 16.64 33.00 4.54
C LYS A 2 18.06 33.55 4.31
N ASN A 3 18.34 34.12 3.13
CA ASN A 3 19.70 34.53 2.75
C ASN A 3 20.12 35.93 3.25
N ILE A 4 19.22 36.74 3.81
CA ILE A 4 19.54 38.12 4.24
C ILE A 4 20.45 38.12 5.49
N PRO A 5 20.16 37.37 6.56
CA PRO A 5 21.07 37.27 7.71
C PRO A 5 22.42 36.64 7.32
N ILE A 6 22.41 35.64 6.44
CA ILE A 6 23.63 34.95 5.98
C ILE A 6 24.52 35.89 5.15
N LEU A 7 23.93 36.77 4.32
CA LEU A 7 24.70 37.78 3.59
C LEU A 7 25.37 38.78 4.55
N TYR A 8 24.67 39.18 5.61
CA TYR A 8 25.22 40.08 6.61
C TYR A 8 26.44 39.47 7.32
N THR A 9 26.32 38.23 7.82
CA THR A 9 27.42 37.55 8.50
C THR A 9 28.60 37.28 7.56
N ALA A 10 28.33 36.82 6.33
CA ALA A 10 29.38 36.61 5.32
C ALA A 10 30.09 37.91 4.93
N SER A 11 29.36 39.02 4.83
CA SER A 11 29.95 40.33 4.52
C SER A 11 30.78 40.88 5.68
N GLN A 12 30.32 40.70 6.93
CA GLN A 12 31.07 41.05 8.12
C GLN A 12 32.38 40.27 8.21
N ALA A 13 32.34 38.96 7.93
CA ALA A 13 33.52 38.09 7.86
C ALA A 13 34.54 38.60 6.83
N CYS A 14 34.08 38.97 5.64
CA CYS A 14 34.92 39.52 4.57
C CYS A 14 35.65 40.81 4.98
N LEU A 15 34.99 41.67 5.76
CA LEU A 15 35.56 42.96 6.18
C LEU A 15 36.57 42.78 7.31
N GLN A 16 36.36 41.81 8.21
CA GLN A 16 37.27 41.51 9.31
C GLN A 16 38.48 40.67 8.87
N HIS A 17 38.32 39.85 7.82
CA HIS A 17 39.38 39.01 7.25
C HIS A 17 39.51 39.22 5.72
N PRO A 18 40.00 40.39 5.26
CA PRO A 18 40.08 40.72 3.84
C PRO A 18 41.04 39.85 3.03
N ASP A 19 41.97 39.18 3.71
CA ASP A 19 42.98 38.27 3.19
C ASP A 19 42.41 36.88 2.85
N VAL A 20 41.28 36.48 3.43
CA VAL A 20 40.70 35.15 3.24
C VAL A 20 39.75 35.16 2.03
N ALA A 21 40.22 34.62 0.91
CA ALA A 21 39.45 34.57 -0.35
C ALA A 21 38.13 33.78 -0.22
N ALA A 22 38.09 32.75 0.64
CA ALA A 22 36.90 31.92 0.86
C ALA A 22 35.69 32.73 1.36
N TYR A 23 35.88 33.74 2.22
CA TYR A 23 34.78 34.60 2.66
C TYR A 23 34.21 35.42 1.50
N LYS A 24 35.06 35.98 0.64
CA LYS A 24 34.62 36.76 -0.53
C LYS A 24 33.81 35.88 -1.48
N ALA A 25 34.32 34.68 -1.79
CA ALA A 25 33.59 33.72 -2.60
C ALA A 25 32.21 33.38 -2.02
N ASN A 26 32.14 33.16 -0.69
CA ASN A 26 30.88 32.83 -0.04
C ASN A 26 29.87 33.99 -0.08
N ARG A 27 30.31 35.21 0.23
CA ARG A 27 29.49 36.43 0.13
C ARG A 27 28.93 36.62 -1.28
N ASP A 28 29.78 36.48 -2.30
CA ASP A 28 29.39 36.70 -3.68
C ASP A 28 28.39 35.64 -4.18
N LEU A 29 28.53 34.39 -3.72
CA LEU A 29 27.53 33.33 -3.96
C LEU A 29 26.17 33.65 -3.33
N ILE A 30 26.14 34.05 -2.06
CA ILE A 30 24.89 34.42 -1.36
C ILE A 30 24.23 35.62 -2.04
N TYR A 31 25.02 36.61 -2.45
CA TYR A 31 24.55 37.78 -3.16
C TYR A 31 23.94 37.41 -4.52
N LYS A 32 24.60 36.54 -5.30
CA LYS A 32 24.07 36.02 -6.56
C LYS A 32 22.75 35.28 -6.38
N GLN A 33 22.61 34.48 -5.32
CA GLN A 33 21.34 33.81 -5.00
C GLN A 33 20.23 34.80 -4.64
N LEU A 34 20.55 35.86 -3.89
CA LEU A 34 19.59 36.92 -3.58
C LEU A 34 19.12 37.65 -4.84
N GLN A 35 20.04 37.96 -5.77
CA GLN A 35 19.67 38.54 -7.05
C GLN A 35 18.77 37.62 -7.86
N GLN A 36 19.10 36.33 -7.96
CA GLN A 36 18.27 35.33 -8.63
C GLN A 36 16.87 35.22 -8.01
N ALA A 37 16.78 35.24 -6.67
CA ALA A 37 15.51 35.21 -5.96
C ALA A 37 14.66 36.45 -6.22
N VAL A 38 15.26 37.65 -6.25
CA VAL A 38 14.55 38.91 -6.57
C VAL A 38 14.03 38.88 -8.01
N THR A 39 14.85 38.42 -8.97
CA THR A 39 14.42 38.24 -10.36
C THR A 39 13.28 37.22 -10.47
N GLY A 40 13.37 36.10 -9.75
CA GLY A 40 12.29 35.10 -9.67
C GLY A 40 10.98 35.66 -9.13
N ILE A 41 11.03 36.45 -8.06
CA ILE A 41 9.86 37.14 -7.50
C ILE A 41 9.26 38.12 -8.52
N SER A 42 10.11 38.89 -9.21
CA SER A 42 9.66 39.83 -10.25
C SER A 42 8.96 39.10 -11.39
N ASN A 43 9.53 38.00 -11.88
CA ASN A 43 8.95 37.20 -12.96
C ASN A 43 7.60 36.60 -12.54
N ALA A 44 7.53 36.01 -11.35
CA ALA A 44 6.29 35.44 -10.81
C ALA A 44 5.20 36.52 -10.61
N ALA A 45 5.56 37.72 -10.16
CA ALA A 45 4.63 38.84 -9.99
C ALA A 45 4.10 39.40 -11.33
N GLN A 46 4.84 39.19 -12.42
CA GLN A 46 4.46 39.63 -13.78
C GLN A 46 3.77 38.54 -14.60
N ALA A 47 3.60 37.33 -14.05
CA ALA A 47 2.92 36.24 -14.73
C ALA A 47 1.45 36.63 -15.00
N THR A 48 1.10 36.78 -16.28
CA THR A 48 -0.29 37.03 -16.71
C THR A 48 -1.04 35.72 -16.88
N ALA A 49 -2.28 35.66 -16.37
CA ALA A 49 -3.15 34.48 -16.35
C ALA A 49 -3.61 33.95 -17.73
N SER A 50 -2.94 34.32 -18.82
CA SER A 50 -3.32 33.99 -20.19
C SER A 50 -2.40 32.96 -20.86
N GLU A 51 -1.46 32.36 -20.14
CA GLU A 51 -0.79 31.14 -20.60
C GLU A 51 -1.61 29.91 -20.18
N ASP A 52 -2.79 29.77 -20.79
CA ASP A 52 -3.44 28.47 -21.04
C ASP A 52 -2.64 27.68 -22.11
N SER A 53 -1.30 27.70 -22.02
CA SER A 53 -0.47 26.69 -22.64
C SER A 53 -0.45 25.50 -21.68
N VAL A 54 -1.52 24.72 -21.73
CA VAL A 54 -1.50 23.27 -21.42
C VAL A 54 -0.66 22.56 -22.49
N GLN A 55 0.52 23.10 -22.81
CA GLN A 55 1.59 22.43 -23.52
C GLN A 55 2.32 21.61 -22.48
N HIS A 56 1.89 20.36 -22.30
CA HIS A 56 2.71 19.21 -21.92
C HIS A 56 4.04 19.47 -21.17
N GLN A 57 4.02 20.27 -20.10
CA GLN A 57 4.99 20.10 -19.02
C GLN A 57 4.32 19.13 -18.06
N SER A 58 4.60 17.84 -18.27
CA SER A 58 4.19 16.78 -17.34
C SER A 58 4.66 17.20 -15.95
N GLY A 59 3.73 17.53 -15.05
CA GLY A 59 4.07 17.98 -13.70
C GLY A 59 4.62 16.85 -12.83
N GLY A 60 4.35 15.60 -13.21
CA GLY A 60 4.86 14.38 -12.57
C GLY A 60 6.06 13.76 -13.30
N GLY A 61 6.55 12.65 -12.75
CA GLY A 61 7.73 11.94 -13.25
C GLY A 61 7.61 11.49 -14.70
N GLU A 62 8.65 11.74 -15.49
CA GLU A 62 8.68 11.42 -16.92
C GLU A 62 8.46 9.93 -17.20
N LEU A 63 9.10 9.06 -16.41
CA LEU A 63 8.99 7.61 -16.55
C LEU A 63 7.63 7.10 -16.06
N ALA A 64 7.10 7.69 -14.98
CA ALA A 64 5.75 7.42 -14.48
C ALA A 64 4.70 7.75 -15.56
N TYR A 65 4.82 8.92 -16.17
CA TYR A 65 3.96 9.36 -17.26
C TYR A 65 4.09 8.44 -18.49
N ALA A 66 5.32 8.09 -18.89
CA ALA A 66 5.57 7.20 -20.02
C ALA A 66 4.90 5.83 -19.82
N LEU A 67 5.09 5.21 -18.64
CA LEU A 67 4.46 3.93 -18.27
C LEU A 67 2.93 4.03 -18.27
N ASN A 68 2.35 5.06 -17.65
CA ASN A 68 0.89 5.23 -17.58
C ASN A 68 0.28 5.49 -18.96
N ASN A 69 0.97 6.26 -19.80
CA ASN A 69 0.53 6.50 -21.16
C ASN A 69 0.64 5.22 -22.00
N PHE A 70 1.70 4.45 -21.85
CA PHE A 70 1.84 3.16 -22.54
C PHE A 70 0.72 2.18 -22.18
N ASP A 71 0.40 2.02 -20.89
CA ASP A 71 -0.70 1.16 -20.42
C ASP A 71 -2.07 1.55 -21.02
N LYS A 72 -2.28 2.84 -21.31
CA LYS A 72 -3.50 3.32 -22.00
C LYS A 72 -3.50 3.00 -23.50
N GLN A 73 -2.34 2.95 -24.13
CA GLN A 73 -2.18 2.82 -25.60
C GLN A 73 -2.13 1.36 -26.07
N ILE A 74 -1.85 0.39 -25.19
CA ILE A 74 -1.84 -1.04 -25.54
C ILE A 74 -3.25 -1.61 -25.79
N ILE A 75 -4.30 -0.93 -25.31
CA ILE A 75 -5.70 -1.35 -25.47
C ILE A 75 -6.30 -0.67 -26.71
N VAL A 76 -6.30 -1.36 -27.84
CA VAL A 76 -6.77 -0.85 -29.14
C VAL A 76 -8.00 -1.63 -29.59
N ASP A 77 -8.95 -0.98 -30.26
CA ASP A 77 -10.03 -1.67 -30.95
C ASP A 77 -9.44 -2.45 -32.14
N PRO A 78 -9.60 -3.79 -32.21
CA PRO A 78 -9.04 -4.59 -33.30
C PRO A 78 -9.51 -4.16 -34.71
N LEU A 79 -10.67 -3.50 -34.82
CA LEU A 79 -11.15 -2.93 -36.08
C LEU A 79 -10.32 -1.73 -36.56
N ASN A 80 -9.73 -1.00 -35.61
CA ASN A 80 -8.92 0.19 -35.86
C ASN A 80 -7.42 -0.12 -35.85
N PHE A 81 -7.02 -1.38 -35.61
CA PHE A 81 -5.63 -1.79 -35.59
C PHE A 81 -5.03 -1.72 -37.01
N SER A 82 -3.90 -1.01 -37.12
CA SER A 82 -3.10 -0.88 -38.34
C SER A 82 -1.65 -1.16 -37.99
N GLU A 83 -1.09 -2.27 -38.48
CA GLU A 83 0.29 -2.68 -38.15
C GLU A 83 1.30 -1.56 -38.43
N GLU A 84 1.21 -0.91 -39.60
CA GLU A 84 2.12 0.17 -40.03
C GLU A 84 2.14 1.39 -39.08
N ARG A 85 1.10 1.57 -38.26
CA ARG A 85 0.98 2.72 -37.36
C ARG A 85 1.17 2.34 -35.90
N PHE A 86 0.55 1.25 -35.46
CA PHE A 86 0.51 0.87 -34.05
C PHE A 86 1.79 0.17 -33.60
N ARG A 87 2.38 -0.69 -34.44
CA ARG A 87 3.61 -1.39 -34.11
C ARG A 87 4.78 -0.43 -33.83
N PRO A 88 5.19 0.44 -34.77
CA PRO A 88 6.31 1.35 -34.52
C PRO A 88 6.03 2.31 -33.35
N SER A 89 4.78 2.77 -33.20
CA SER A 89 4.40 3.64 -32.07
C SER A 89 4.52 2.94 -30.71
N LEU A 90 4.14 1.66 -30.58
CA LEU A 90 4.25 0.94 -29.30
C LEU A 90 5.69 0.54 -29.01
N GLU A 91 6.44 0.12 -30.03
CA GLU A 91 7.87 -0.22 -29.90
C GLU A 91 8.70 1.00 -29.47
N GLU A 92 8.50 2.17 -30.10
CA GLU A 92 9.19 3.42 -29.74
C GLU A 92 8.89 3.86 -28.30
N ARG A 93 7.61 3.79 -27.89
CA ARG A 93 7.19 4.13 -26.52
C ARG A 93 7.79 3.17 -25.50
N LEU A 94 7.82 1.87 -25.81
CA LEU A 94 8.42 0.89 -24.92
C LEU A 94 9.93 1.10 -24.79
N GLU A 95 10.64 1.36 -25.89
CA GLU A 95 12.08 1.63 -25.83
C GLU A 95 12.41 2.93 -25.07
N SER A 96 11.53 3.94 -25.11
CA SER A 96 11.63 5.12 -24.25
C SER A 96 11.51 4.78 -22.76
N ILE A 97 10.58 3.90 -22.38
CA ILE A 97 10.41 3.43 -20.99
C ILE A 97 11.64 2.63 -20.55
N ILE A 98 12.13 1.74 -21.42
CA ILE A 98 13.30 0.90 -21.15
C ILE A 98 14.57 1.74 -21.01
N SER A 99 14.71 2.80 -21.81
CA SER A 99 15.82 3.75 -21.67
C SER A 99 15.79 4.45 -20.31
N GLY A 100 14.60 4.86 -19.84
CA GLY A 100 14.44 5.42 -18.49
C GLY A 100 14.74 4.39 -17.38
N ALA A 101 14.29 3.15 -17.55
CA ALA A 101 14.60 2.05 -16.63
C ALA A 101 16.10 1.72 -16.59
N ALA A 102 16.80 1.81 -17.72
CA ALA A 102 18.24 1.58 -17.81
C ALA A 102 19.03 2.63 -17.04
N LEU A 103 18.64 3.92 -17.11
CA LEU A 103 19.28 4.97 -16.29
C LEU A 103 19.23 4.65 -14.79
N MET A 104 18.14 4.07 -14.31
CA MET A 104 18.04 3.63 -12.93
C MET A 104 18.82 2.34 -12.67
N ALA A 105 18.80 1.37 -13.59
CA ALA A 105 19.55 0.13 -13.44
C ALA A 105 21.09 0.36 -13.42
N ASP A 106 21.56 1.33 -14.20
CA ASP A 106 22.99 1.67 -14.37
C ASP A 106 23.48 2.74 -13.38
N SER A 107 22.60 3.28 -12.52
CA SER A 107 23.01 4.23 -11.47
C SER A 107 24.01 3.58 -10.52
N SER A 108 25.00 4.36 -10.08
CA SER A 108 26.02 3.93 -9.11
C SER A 108 25.44 3.56 -7.73
N CYS A 109 24.19 3.94 -7.47
CA CYS A 109 23.47 3.63 -6.24
C CYS A 109 22.75 2.27 -6.31
N THR A 110 22.63 1.67 -7.50
CA THR A 110 21.80 0.48 -7.71
C THR A 110 22.52 -0.79 -7.31
N ARG A 111 21.86 -1.60 -6.49
CA ARG A 111 22.35 -2.91 -6.05
C ARG A 111 22.37 -3.89 -7.23
N ASP A 112 23.36 -4.78 -7.28
CA ASP A 112 23.56 -5.69 -8.41
C ASP A 112 22.36 -6.61 -8.67
N ASP A 113 21.78 -7.16 -7.60
CA ASP A 113 20.60 -8.01 -7.68
C ASP A 113 19.37 -7.24 -8.18
N ARG A 114 19.23 -5.96 -7.79
CA ARG A 114 18.17 -5.08 -8.30
C ARG A 114 18.36 -4.77 -9.78
N ARG A 115 19.59 -4.47 -10.19
CA ARG A 115 19.97 -4.23 -11.59
C ARG A 115 19.59 -5.43 -12.47
N GLU A 116 19.93 -6.64 -12.04
CA GLU A 116 19.55 -7.87 -12.75
C GLU A 116 18.02 -8.05 -12.86
N ARG A 117 17.27 -7.76 -11.79
CA ARG A 117 15.80 -7.81 -11.81
C ARG A 117 15.18 -6.79 -12.77
N ILE A 118 15.68 -5.56 -12.80
CA ILE A 118 15.19 -4.53 -13.75
C ILE A 118 15.46 -4.96 -15.18
N VAL A 119 16.67 -5.47 -15.48
CA VAL A 119 17.03 -5.96 -16.82
C VAL A 119 16.14 -7.14 -17.24
N ALA A 120 15.88 -8.08 -16.33
CA ALA A 120 15.00 -9.21 -16.58
C ALA A 120 13.56 -8.74 -16.90
N GLU A 121 13.01 -7.79 -16.14
CA GLU A 121 11.67 -7.25 -16.41
C GLU A 121 11.63 -6.41 -17.69
N CYS A 122 12.68 -5.65 -18.02
CA CYS A 122 12.75 -4.98 -19.32
C CYS A 122 12.67 -5.98 -20.48
N ASN A 123 13.38 -7.11 -20.39
CA ASN A 123 13.30 -8.18 -21.38
C ASN A 123 11.91 -8.84 -21.40
N ALA A 124 11.29 -9.06 -20.24
CA ALA A 124 9.95 -9.62 -20.14
C ALA A 124 8.87 -8.73 -20.75
N VAL A 125 8.96 -7.41 -20.55
CA VAL A 125 8.06 -6.42 -21.14
C VAL A 125 8.24 -6.36 -22.67
N ARG A 126 9.49 -6.42 -23.18
CA ARG A 126 9.72 -6.53 -24.64
C ARG A 126 9.07 -7.78 -25.23
N GLN A 127 9.25 -8.93 -24.59
CA GLN A 127 8.67 -10.19 -25.08
C GLN A 127 7.13 -10.13 -25.03
N ALA A 128 6.56 -9.61 -23.94
CA ALA A 128 5.11 -9.45 -23.83
C ALA A 128 4.53 -8.54 -24.92
N LEU A 129 5.25 -7.50 -25.33
CA LEU A 129 4.83 -6.64 -26.44
C LEU A 129 4.84 -7.38 -27.78
N GLN A 130 5.87 -8.19 -28.05
CA GLN A 130 5.94 -8.98 -29.29
C GLN A 130 4.82 -10.03 -29.36
N ASP A 131 4.52 -10.68 -28.24
CA ASP A 131 3.38 -11.61 -28.13
C ASP A 131 2.05 -10.86 -28.41
N LEU A 132 1.86 -9.68 -27.80
CA LEU A 132 0.67 -8.86 -27.98
C LEU A 132 0.47 -8.40 -29.44
N LEU A 133 1.54 -7.94 -30.09
CA LEU A 133 1.51 -7.51 -31.49
C LEU A 133 1.12 -8.68 -32.41
N SER A 134 1.65 -9.88 -32.13
CA SER A 134 1.32 -11.09 -32.88
C SER A 134 -0.17 -11.45 -32.76
N GLU A 135 -0.75 -11.33 -31.57
CA GLU A 135 -2.19 -11.56 -31.36
C GLU A 135 -3.07 -10.49 -32.02
N TYR A 136 -2.64 -9.22 -32.05
CA TYR A 136 -3.35 -8.18 -32.80
C TYR A 136 -3.35 -8.45 -34.31
N MET A 137 -2.24 -8.93 -34.88
CA MET A 137 -2.19 -9.34 -36.28
C MET A 137 -3.16 -10.50 -36.57
N GLY A 138 -3.20 -11.51 -35.68
CA GLY A 138 -4.13 -12.64 -35.79
C GLY A 138 -5.61 -12.26 -35.62
N ASN A 139 -5.89 -11.15 -34.93
CA ASN A 139 -7.23 -10.63 -34.67
C ASN A 139 -7.63 -9.43 -35.57
N ALA A 140 -6.81 -9.08 -36.56
CA ALA A 140 -7.06 -7.94 -37.44
C ALA A 140 -8.36 -8.12 -38.25
N GLY A 141 -9.17 -7.06 -38.32
CA GLY A 141 -10.43 -7.05 -39.07
C GLY A 141 -11.59 -7.80 -38.40
N ARG A 142 -11.39 -8.36 -37.20
CA ARG A 142 -12.46 -8.98 -36.41
C ARG A 142 -13.16 -7.94 -35.55
N LYS A 143 -14.49 -8.07 -35.43
CA LYS A 143 -15.35 -7.15 -34.67
C LYS A 143 -15.20 -7.31 -33.15
N GLU A 144 -14.80 -8.49 -32.69
CA GLU A 144 -14.58 -8.81 -31.28
C GLU A 144 -13.13 -9.26 -31.04
N ARG A 145 -12.63 -9.01 -29.83
CA ARG A 145 -11.32 -9.48 -29.37
C ARG A 145 -11.38 -10.97 -29.09
N SER A 146 -10.41 -11.73 -29.57
CA SER A 146 -10.23 -13.12 -29.17
C SER A 146 -9.84 -13.23 -27.69
N ASP A 147 -10.13 -14.37 -27.08
CA ASP A 147 -9.67 -14.68 -25.72
C ASP A 147 -8.13 -14.65 -25.62
N ALA A 148 -7.44 -15.06 -26.70
CA ALA A 148 -5.98 -15.00 -26.79
C ALA A 148 -5.46 -13.55 -26.77
N LEU A 149 -6.12 -12.63 -27.49
CA LEU A 149 -5.77 -11.22 -27.47
C LEU A 149 -6.04 -10.58 -26.10
N ASN A 150 -7.15 -10.91 -25.45
CA ASN A 150 -7.42 -10.44 -24.08
C ASN A 150 -6.35 -10.94 -23.11
N LEU A 151 -5.96 -12.21 -23.19
CA LEU A 151 -4.88 -12.77 -22.37
C LEU A 151 -3.53 -12.09 -22.62
N ALA A 152 -3.22 -11.75 -23.87
CA ALA A 152 -1.99 -11.02 -24.21
C ALA A 152 -2.01 -9.58 -23.69
N ILE A 153 -3.15 -8.89 -23.72
CA ILE A 153 -3.33 -7.56 -23.11
C ILE A 153 -3.13 -7.64 -21.60
N ASP A 154 -3.73 -8.64 -20.94
CA ASP A 154 -3.59 -8.85 -19.50
C ASP A 154 -2.13 -9.15 -19.13
N LYS A 155 -1.44 -10.01 -19.92
CA LYS A 155 -0.02 -10.32 -19.74
C LYS A 155 0.86 -9.07 -19.90
N MET A 156 0.59 -8.24 -20.91
CA MET A 156 1.31 -6.99 -21.15
C MET A 156 1.13 -6.02 -19.96
N THR A 157 -0.12 -5.83 -19.52
CA THR A 157 -0.46 -4.97 -18.37
C THR A 157 0.19 -5.47 -17.08
N LYS A 158 0.22 -6.79 -16.88
CA LYS A 158 0.94 -7.39 -15.74
C LYS A 158 2.43 -7.09 -15.83
N LYS A 159 3.05 -7.25 -17.00
CA LYS A 159 4.49 -7.01 -17.16
C LYS A 159 4.91 -5.56 -17.02
N THR A 160 4.10 -4.60 -17.49
CA THR A 160 4.37 -3.18 -17.21
C THR A 160 4.21 -2.84 -15.73
N ARG A 161 3.28 -3.49 -15.01
CA ARG A 161 3.15 -3.39 -13.56
C ARG A 161 4.36 -3.96 -12.82
N ASP A 162 4.83 -5.15 -13.19
CA ASP A 162 6.01 -5.80 -12.61
C ASP A 162 7.27 -4.93 -12.78
N LEU A 163 7.50 -4.38 -13.98
CA LEU A 163 8.60 -3.44 -14.22
C LEU A 163 8.45 -2.20 -13.34
N ARG A 164 7.29 -1.55 -13.33
CA ARG A 164 7.02 -0.37 -12.49
C ARG A 164 7.31 -0.66 -11.01
N ARG A 165 6.97 -1.85 -10.51
CA ARG A 165 7.26 -2.28 -9.15
C ARG A 165 8.76 -2.43 -8.88
N GLN A 166 9.51 -3.08 -9.78
CA GLN A 166 10.98 -3.18 -9.63
C GLN A 166 11.65 -1.80 -9.65
N LEU A 167 11.13 -0.88 -10.46
CA LEU A 167 11.59 0.50 -10.51
C LEU A 167 11.33 1.23 -9.17
N ARG A 168 10.12 1.10 -8.59
CA ARG A 168 9.84 1.66 -7.25
C ARG A 168 10.75 1.09 -6.17
N LYS A 169 10.93 -0.24 -6.14
CA LYS A 169 11.84 -0.89 -5.18
C LYS A 169 13.29 -0.42 -5.35
N ALA A 170 13.76 -0.18 -6.57
CA ALA A 170 15.10 0.34 -6.82
C ALA A 170 15.30 1.74 -6.24
N VAL A 171 14.31 2.63 -6.41
CA VAL A 171 14.32 3.95 -5.74
C VAL A 171 14.35 3.78 -4.23
N MET A 172 13.57 2.86 -3.67
CA MET A 172 13.56 2.64 -2.22
C MET A 172 14.90 2.09 -1.71
N ASP A 173 15.57 1.21 -2.46
CA ASP A 173 16.93 0.78 -2.13
C ASP A 173 17.87 2.00 -2.08
N HIS A 174 17.80 2.88 -3.09
CA HIS A 174 18.61 4.11 -3.14
C HIS A 174 18.34 5.06 -1.98
N VAL A 175 17.07 5.27 -1.63
CA VAL A 175 16.64 6.13 -0.53
C VAL A 175 17.16 5.55 0.79
N SER A 176 16.94 4.26 1.01
CA SER A 176 17.35 3.57 2.23
C SER A 176 18.87 3.63 2.47
N ASP A 177 19.67 3.48 1.41
CA ASP A 177 21.13 3.48 1.52
C ASP A 177 21.75 4.89 1.53
N SER A 178 21.25 5.80 0.70
CA SER A 178 21.87 7.12 0.53
C SER A 178 21.46 8.11 1.63
N PHE A 179 20.27 7.96 2.21
CA PHE A 179 19.77 8.84 3.28
C PHE A 179 19.98 8.29 4.71
N LEU A 180 20.82 7.26 4.88
CA LEU A 180 21.09 6.68 6.19
C LEU A 180 22.05 7.54 7.05
N GLU A 181 23.22 7.87 6.52
CA GLU A 181 24.29 8.60 7.24
C GLU A 181 24.67 9.92 6.57
N THR A 182 23.69 10.79 6.38
CA THR A 182 23.85 12.01 5.56
C THR A 182 24.81 13.07 6.10
N ASN A 183 25.22 12.97 7.37
CA ASN A 183 26.03 13.98 8.04
C ASN A 183 27.51 13.60 8.18
N VAL A 184 27.88 12.33 7.96
CA VAL A 184 29.26 11.86 8.20
C VAL A 184 30.30 12.62 7.35
N PRO A 185 30.12 12.79 6.03
CA PRO A 185 31.08 13.55 5.22
C PRO A 185 31.23 15.02 5.67
N LEU A 186 30.16 15.63 6.18
CA LEU A 186 30.19 16.99 6.72
C LEU A 186 31.00 17.06 8.02
N LEU A 187 30.80 16.11 8.93
CA LEU A 187 31.52 16.09 10.21
C LEU A 187 33.03 15.91 10.00
N VAL A 188 33.43 15.00 9.11
CA VAL A 188 34.85 14.79 8.75
C VAL A 188 35.45 16.05 8.13
N LEU A 189 34.72 16.72 7.22
CA LEU A 189 35.15 17.98 6.61
C LEU A 189 35.35 19.09 7.67
N ILE A 190 34.42 19.22 8.61
CA ILE A 190 34.48 20.23 9.68
C ILE A 190 35.65 19.94 10.62
N GLU A 191 35.90 18.68 10.95
CA GLU A 191 37.00 18.30 11.83
C GLU A 191 38.37 18.62 11.21
N ALA A 192 38.57 18.31 9.93
CA ALA A 192 39.77 18.73 9.20
C ALA A 192 39.94 20.27 9.18
N ALA A 193 38.84 21.01 9.05
CA ALA A 193 38.85 22.47 9.09
C ALA A 193 39.20 23.03 10.47
N LYS A 194 38.69 22.44 11.56
CA LYS A 194 39.03 22.81 12.95
C LYS A 194 40.52 22.59 13.25
N ASN A 195 41.12 21.57 12.63
CA ASN A 195 42.54 21.27 12.76
C ASN A 195 43.44 22.19 11.88
N GLY A 196 42.85 23.03 11.02
CA GLY A 196 43.60 23.93 10.14
C GLY A 196 44.27 23.23 8.95
N ASN A 197 43.87 22.00 8.64
CA ASN A 197 44.47 21.20 7.58
C ASN A 197 43.85 21.53 6.22
N GLU A 198 44.26 22.64 5.60
CA GLU A 198 43.70 23.10 4.31
C GLU A 198 43.74 22.05 3.19
N LYS A 199 44.75 21.17 3.19
CA LYS A 199 44.87 20.09 2.20
C LYS A 199 43.78 19.03 2.39
N GLU A 200 43.63 18.52 3.61
CA GLU A 200 42.59 17.54 3.94
C GLU A 200 41.19 18.11 3.71
N VAL A 201 40.96 19.39 4.03
CA VAL A 201 39.68 20.05 3.75
C VAL A 201 39.35 20.04 2.26
N LYS A 202 40.32 20.19 1.35
CA LYS A 202 40.06 20.10 -0.09
C LYS A 202 39.73 18.67 -0.53
N GLU A 203 40.39 17.67 0.06
CA GLU A 203 40.12 16.25 -0.22
C GLU A 203 38.72 15.86 0.29
N TYR A 204 38.39 16.17 1.54
CA TYR A 204 37.08 15.89 2.12
C TYR A 204 35.95 16.75 1.54
N ALA A 205 36.24 17.96 1.04
CA ALA A 205 35.25 18.77 0.33
C ALA A 205 34.78 18.09 -0.96
N GLN A 206 35.65 17.33 -1.62
CA GLN A 206 35.27 16.57 -2.81
C GLN A 206 34.36 15.39 -2.43
N VAL A 207 34.70 14.64 -1.37
CA VAL A 207 33.86 13.55 -0.83
C VAL A 207 32.48 14.07 -0.41
N PHE A 208 32.44 15.21 0.30
CA PHE A 208 31.19 15.85 0.70
C PHE A 208 30.34 16.28 -0.51
N ARG A 209 30.96 16.83 -1.56
CA ARG A 209 30.28 17.21 -2.80
C ARG A 209 29.74 16.00 -3.55
N GLU A 210 30.51 14.93 -3.65
CA GLU A 210 30.08 13.67 -4.28
C GLU A 210 28.88 13.08 -3.53
N HIS A 211 28.92 13.08 -2.20
CA HIS A 211 27.78 12.66 -1.39
C HIS A 211 26.54 13.56 -1.59
N ALA A 212 26.72 14.89 -1.63
CA ALA A 212 25.63 15.83 -1.94
C ALA A 212 24.99 15.55 -3.31
N ASN A 213 25.82 15.33 -4.33
CA ASN A 213 25.36 14.98 -5.67
C ASN A 213 24.60 13.66 -5.68
N LYS A 214 25.06 12.65 -4.90
CA LYS A 214 24.36 11.38 -4.75
C LYS A 214 22.96 11.55 -4.14
N LEU A 215 22.82 12.38 -3.10
CA LEU A 215 21.50 12.68 -2.51
C LEU A 215 20.55 13.32 -3.54
N ILE A 216 21.07 14.25 -4.35
CA ILE A 216 20.31 14.92 -5.41
C ILE A 216 19.93 13.93 -6.53
N GLU A 217 20.85 13.05 -6.95
CA GLU A 217 20.61 12.01 -7.94
C GLU A 217 19.47 11.09 -7.50
N VAL A 218 19.52 10.57 -6.27
CA VAL A 218 18.47 9.70 -5.71
C VAL A 218 17.12 10.42 -5.63
N ALA A 219 17.11 11.70 -5.22
CA ALA A 219 15.89 12.49 -5.18
C ALA A 219 15.27 12.67 -6.59
N ASN A 220 16.08 12.89 -7.62
CA ASN A 220 15.62 13.00 -9.00
C ASN A 220 15.12 11.65 -9.56
N LEU A 221 15.77 10.54 -9.20
CA LEU A 221 15.29 9.20 -9.55
C LEU A 221 13.92 8.93 -8.92
N ALA A 222 13.72 9.29 -7.66
CA ALA A 222 12.40 9.21 -7.00
C ALA A 222 11.34 10.07 -7.73
N CYS A 223 11.71 11.27 -8.18
CA CYS A 223 10.81 12.12 -8.97
C CYS A 223 10.38 11.45 -10.28
N SER A 224 11.30 10.76 -10.98
CA SER A 224 11.06 10.20 -12.31
C SER A 224 9.92 9.16 -12.35
N ILE A 225 9.66 8.47 -11.23
CA ILE A 225 8.67 7.40 -11.10
C ILE A 225 7.44 7.80 -10.27
N SER A 226 7.39 9.02 -9.74
CA SER A 226 6.26 9.50 -8.95
C SER A 226 5.16 10.11 -9.81
N ASN A 227 3.91 9.85 -9.42
CA ASN A 227 2.72 10.49 -10.00
C ASN A 227 2.28 11.75 -9.21
N ASN A 228 2.95 12.08 -8.10
CA ASN A 228 2.60 13.23 -7.25
C ASN A 228 3.27 14.51 -7.81
N GLU A 229 2.56 15.25 -8.67
CA GLU A 229 3.12 16.43 -9.34
C GLU A 229 3.57 17.53 -8.37
N GLU A 230 2.78 17.80 -7.31
CA GLU A 230 3.13 18.82 -6.31
C GLU A 230 4.32 18.38 -5.46
N GLY A 231 4.37 17.11 -5.06
CA GLY A 231 5.52 16.56 -4.35
C GLY A 231 6.80 16.57 -5.18
N VAL A 232 6.74 16.23 -6.47
CA VAL A 232 7.89 16.29 -7.40
C VAL A 232 8.45 17.73 -7.49
N LYS A 233 7.58 18.75 -7.54
CA LYS A 233 8.01 20.16 -7.51
C LYS A 233 8.73 20.50 -6.21
N LEU A 234 8.23 20.04 -5.06
CA LEU A 234 8.86 20.26 -3.75
C LEU A 234 10.24 19.61 -3.67
N VAL A 235 10.38 18.37 -4.15
CA VAL A 235 11.67 17.66 -4.20
C VAL A 235 12.67 18.39 -5.09
N HIS A 236 12.30 18.76 -6.32
CA HIS A 236 13.20 19.52 -7.20
C HIS A 236 13.62 20.87 -6.60
N MET A 237 12.69 21.58 -5.97
CA MET A 237 13.02 22.83 -5.27
C MET A 237 14.01 22.58 -4.12
N SER A 238 13.79 21.55 -3.31
CA SER A 238 14.69 21.21 -2.20
C SER A 238 16.06 20.76 -2.67
N ALA A 239 16.12 19.94 -3.74
CA ALA A 239 17.37 19.48 -4.34
C ALA A 239 18.19 20.64 -4.90
N SER A 240 17.56 21.59 -5.61
CA SER A 240 18.23 22.80 -6.11
C SER A 240 18.76 23.68 -4.97
N GLN A 241 18.02 23.79 -3.86
CA GLN A 241 18.50 24.51 -2.68
C GLN A 241 19.71 23.81 -2.03
N LEU A 242 19.72 22.48 -2.00
CA LEU A 242 20.85 21.70 -1.46
C LEU A 242 22.10 21.84 -2.35
N GLU A 243 21.93 21.76 -3.68
CA GLU A 243 22.99 22.00 -4.67
C GLU A 243 23.61 23.39 -4.48
N ALA A 244 22.77 24.41 -4.31
CA ALA A 244 23.21 25.79 -4.14
C ALA A 244 23.87 26.06 -2.78
N LEU A 245 23.56 25.25 -1.76
CA LEU A 245 24.12 25.34 -0.40
C LEU A 245 25.48 24.62 -0.29
N CYS A 246 25.67 23.50 -0.99
CA CYS A 246 26.89 22.69 -0.96
C CYS A 246 28.20 23.51 -1.09
N PRO A 247 28.40 24.37 -2.12
CA PRO A 247 29.64 25.14 -2.24
C PRO A 247 29.82 26.18 -1.13
N GLN A 248 28.75 26.65 -0.49
CA GLN A 248 28.83 27.60 0.62
C GLN A 248 29.36 26.95 1.90
N VAL A 249 28.92 25.70 2.16
CA VAL A 249 29.43 24.88 3.26
C VAL A 249 30.92 24.61 3.08
N ILE A 250 31.35 24.25 1.87
CA ILE A 250 32.77 24.04 1.55
C ILE A 250 33.59 25.31 1.76
N ASN A 251 33.08 26.47 1.32
CA ASN A 251 33.77 27.75 1.53
C ASN A 251 33.86 28.13 3.01
N ALA A 252 32.84 27.82 3.82
CA ALA A 252 32.89 28.02 5.26
C ALA A 252 33.97 27.13 5.91
N ALA A 253 34.08 25.87 5.50
CA ALA A 253 35.13 24.96 5.98
C ALA A 253 36.53 25.43 5.57
N LEU A 254 36.73 25.88 4.33
CA LEU A 254 38.00 26.45 3.88
C LEU A 254 38.38 27.72 4.65
N ALA A 255 37.41 28.58 4.95
CA ALA A 255 37.65 29.79 5.72
C ALA A 255 38.02 29.47 7.18
N LEU A 256 37.39 28.45 7.78
CA LEU A 256 37.75 27.93 9.10
C LEU A 256 39.15 27.32 9.09
N ALA A 257 39.50 26.53 8.09
CA ALA A 257 40.83 25.94 7.94
C ALA A 257 41.95 26.99 7.86
N ALA A 258 41.69 28.10 7.15
CA ALA A 258 42.64 29.21 7.05
C ALA A 258 42.80 29.99 8.37
N LYS A 259 41.77 30.03 9.22
CA LYS A 259 41.78 30.75 10.51
C LYS A 259 41.07 29.93 11.63
N PRO A 260 41.62 28.80 12.08
CA PRO A 260 40.90 27.86 12.96
C PRO A 260 40.55 28.43 14.34
N GLN A 261 41.36 29.38 14.82
CA GLN A 261 41.18 30.06 16.11
C GLN A 261 40.24 31.26 16.04
N SER A 262 39.76 31.64 14.85
CA SER A 262 38.82 32.75 14.71
C SER A 262 37.43 32.31 15.17
N LYS A 263 36.92 32.95 16.23
CA LYS A 263 35.55 32.71 16.71
C LYS A 263 34.50 32.93 15.61
N LEU A 264 34.70 33.96 14.78
CA LEU A 264 33.81 34.24 13.66
C LEU A 264 33.81 33.10 12.64
N ALA A 265 34.97 32.48 12.37
CA ALA A 265 35.06 31.36 11.45
C ALA A 265 34.35 30.11 11.99
N GLN A 266 34.46 29.87 13.30
CA GLN A 266 33.77 28.79 14.00
C GLN A 266 32.25 29.00 13.97
N GLU A 267 31.77 30.18 14.38
CA GLU A 267 30.34 30.55 14.36
C GLU A 267 29.75 30.48 12.94
N ASN A 268 30.51 30.92 11.93
CA ASN A 268 30.09 30.83 10.54
C ASN A 268 29.98 29.36 10.08
N MET A 269 30.93 28.50 10.44
CA MET A 269 30.87 27.07 10.11
C MET A 269 29.68 26.39 10.79
N ASP A 270 29.43 26.67 12.06
CA ASP A 270 28.30 26.10 12.80
C ASP A 270 26.95 26.50 12.17
N LEU A 271 26.81 27.78 11.75
CA LEU A 271 25.62 28.25 11.01
C LEU A 271 25.40 27.45 9.71
N PHE A 272 26.45 27.20 8.94
CA PHE A 272 26.35 26.43 7.69
C PHE A 272 26.11 24.93 7.94
N LYS A 273 26.64 24.38 9.03
CA LYS A 273 26.36 22.99 9.48
C LYS A 273 24.87 22.82 9.77
N GLU A 274 24.29 23.66 10.62
CA GLU A 274 22.86 23.62 10.94
C GLU A 274 21.99 23.81 9.69
N GLN A 275 22.41 24.73 8.82
CA GLN A 275 21.68 25.01 7.58
C GLN A 275 21.71 23.83 6.61
N TRP A 276 22.84 23.10 6.53
CA TRP A 276 22.95 21.87 5.75
C TRP A 276 22.07 20.76 6.30
N GLU A 277 22.21 20.46 7.60
CA GLU A 277 21.42 19.41 8.27
C GLU A 277 19.91 19.65 8.16
N LYS A 278 19.49 20.91 8.21
CA LYS A 278 18.09 21.28 7.99
C LYS A 278 17.66 21.07 6.53
N GLN A 279 18.50 21.45 5.56
CA GLN A 279 18.16 21.32 4.15
C GLN A 279 18.10 19.85 3.70
N VAL A 280 19.03 19.02 4.18
CA VAL A 280 19.01 17.57 3.95
C VAL A 280 17.74 16.96 4.51
N ARG A 281 17.33 17.32 5.74
CA ARG A 281 16.06 16.87 6.32
C ARG A 281 14.86 17.24 5.44
N VAL A 282 14.76 18.50 5.02
CA VAL A 282 13.68 18.95 4.12
C VAL A 282 13.67 18.19 2.79
N LEU A 283 14.84 17.92 2.19
CA LEU A 283 14.91 17.08 0.99
C LEU A 283 14.42 15.66 1.27
N THR A 284 14.81 15.11 2.42
CA THR A 284 14.47 13.74 2.75
C THR A 284 12.98 13.57 3.00
N ASP A 285 12.38 14.45 3.81
CA ASP A 285 10.94 14.43 4.08
C ASP A 285 10.15 14.61 2.76
N ALA A 286 10.59 15.51 1.87
CA ALA A 286 9.96 15.68 0.56
C ALA A 286 10.09 14.44 -0.35
N VAL A 287 11.20 13.71 -0.27
CA VAL A 287 11.37 12.44 -0.99
C VAL A 287 10.46 11.37 -0.40
N ASP A 288 10.39 11.28 0.93
CA ASP A 288 9.51 10.34 1.64
C ASP A 288 8.04 10.58 1.22
N ASP A 289 7.57 11.83 1.11
CA ASP A 289 6.21 12.22 0.67
C ASP A 289 5.82 11.78 -0.75
N ILE A 290 6.80 11.56 -1.64
CA ILE A 290 6.54 11.11 -3.03
C ILE A 290 6.73 9.61 -3.23
N THR A 291 7.15 8.91 -2.18
CA THR A 291 7.34 7.45 -2.16
C THR A 291 6.23 6.76 -1.39
N SER A 292 5.96 5.49 -1.69
CA SER A 292 4.95 4.73 -0.95
C SER A 292 5.54 4.19 0.35
N ILE A 293 4.83 4.37 1.47
CA ILE A 293 5.17 3.73 2.74
C ILE A 293 5.24 2.20 2.61
N ASP A 294 4.44 1.60 1.74
CA ASP A 294 4.41 0.13 1.57
C ASP A 294 5.71 -0.36 0.92
N ASP A 295 6.17 0.31 -0.14
CA ASP A 295 7.45 0.02 -0.79
C ASP A 295 8.63 0.31 0.17
N PHE A 296 8.55 1.39 0.95
CA PHE A 296 9.56 1.76 1.94
C PHE A 296 9.71 0.70 3.03
N LEU A 297 8.61 0.24 3.62
CA LEU A 297 8.63 -0.76 4.69
C LEU A 297 9.08 -2.12 4.17
N ALA A 298 8.66 -2.52 2.96
CA ALA A 298 9.09 -3.78 2.36
C ALA A 298 10.62 -3.81 2.11
N VAL A 299 11.20 -2.73 1.57
CA VAL A 299 12.65 -2.65 1.37
C VAL A 299 13.40 -2.52 2.69
N SER A 300 12.88 -1.72 3.63
CA SER A 300 13.52 -1.54 4.94
C SER A 300 13.56 -2.83 5.75
N GLU A 301 12.51 -3.65 5.71
CA GLU A 301 12.49 -4.99 6.33
C GLU A 301 13.59 -5.89 5.76
N ASN A 302 13.75 -5.93 4.43
CA ASN A 302 14.79 -6.71 3.77
C ASN A 302 16.20 -6.21 4.13
N HIS A 303 16.42 -4.89 4.12
CA HIS A 303 17.71 -4.31 4.50
C HIS A 303 18.06 -4.58 5.96
N ILE A 304 17.09 -4.49 6.88
CA ILE A 304 17.30 -4.84 8.29
C ILE A 304 17.65 -6.33 8.43
N LEU A 305 17.00 -7.22 7.70
CA LEU A 305 17.33 -8.66 7.72
C LEU A 305 18.77 -8.91 7.25
N GLU A 306 19.18 -8.29 6.15
CA GLU A 306 20.55 -8.38 5.65
C GLU A 306 21.58 -7.83 6.65
N ASP A 307 21.30 -6.66 7.23
CA ASP A 307 22.20 -6.02 8.18
C ASP A 307 22.28 -6.83 9.47
N VAL A 308 21.17 -7.39 9.98
CA VAL A 308 21.16 -8.33 11.11
C VAL A 308 22.03 -9.56 10.83
N ASN A 309 21.91 -10.16 9.64
CA ASN A 309 22.75 -11.30 9.25
C ASN A 309 24.25 -10.92 9.21
N LYS A 310 24.60 -9.77 8.63
CA LYS A 310 25.98 -9.26 8.61
C LYS A 310 26.50 -8.98 10.03
N CYS A 311 25.65 -8.47 10.91
CA CYS A 311 25.97 -8.14 12.30
C CYS A 311 26.32 -9.42 13.09
N VAL A 312 25.54 -10.48 12.90
CA VAL A 312 25.80 -11.80 13.51
C VAL A 312 27.07 -12.44 12.94
N ILE A 313 27.32 -12.33 11.63
CA ILE A 313 28.56 -12.82 11.02
C ILE A 313 29.79 -12.08 11.57
N ALA A 314 29.73 -10.74 11.66
CA ALA A 314 30.83 -9.94 12.22
C ALA A 314 31.14 -10.33 13.67
N LEU A 315 30.10 -10.62 14.47
CA LEU A 315 30.28 -11.15 15.82
C LEU A 315 31.02 -12.50 15.83
N GLN A 316 30.59 -13.45 15.00
CA GLN A 316 31.20 -14.79 14.91
C GLN A 316 32.65 -14.74 14.42
N GLU A 317 32.95 -13.82 13.51
CA GLU A 317 34.29 -13.58 12.98
C GLU A 317 35.18 -12.73 13.90
N LYS A 318 34.60 -12.21 15.01
CA LYS A 318 35.26 -11.30 15.95
C LYS A 318 35.75 -9.99 15.31
N ASP A 319 35.06 -9.54 14.26
CA ASP A 319 35.31 -8.28 13.59
C ASP A 319 34.59 -7.14 14.31
N VAL A 320 35.28 -6.49 15.25
CA VAL A 320 34.73 -5.41 16.07
C VAL A 320 34.31 -4.19 15.21
N ASP A 321 35.11 -3.84 14.22
CA ASP A 321 34.82 -2.70 13.33
C ASP A 321 33.61 -3.01 12.44
N GLY A 322 33.54 -4.23 11.90
CA GLY A 322 32.41 -4.71 11.14
C GLY A 322 31.12 -4.76 11.96
N LEU A 323 31.21 -5.19 13.23
CA LEU A 323 30.10 -5.25 14.16
C LEU A 323 29.54 -3.86 14.47
N ASP A 324 30.38 -2.91 14.88
CA ASP A 324 29.92 -1.56 15.22
C ASP A 324 29.31 -0.83 14.02
N ARG A 325 29.96 -0.93 12.85
CA ARG A 325 29.44 -0.33 11.62
C ARG A 325 28.07 -0.90 11.23
N THR A 326 27.92 -2.22 11.29
CA THR A 326 26.66 -2.87 10.91
C THR A 326 25.55 -2.58 11.92
N ALA A 327 25.87 -2.58 13.21
CA ALA A 327 24.94 -2.15 14.25
C ALA A 327 24.52 -0.67 14.10
N GLY A 328 25.45 0.21 13.69
CA GLY A 328 25.18 1.59 13.32
C GLY A 328 24.14 1.69 12.20
N ALA A 329 24.30 0.90 11.13
CA ALA A 329 23.34 0.86 10.03
C ALA A 329 21.95 0.37 10.48
N ILE A 330 21.88 -0.68 11.31
CA ILE A 330 20.63 -1.19 11.89
C ILE A 330 19.94 -0.09 12.71
N ARG A 331 20.68 0.60 13.60
CA ARG A 331 20.15 1.69 14.41
C ARG A 331 19.60 2.82 13.53
N GLY A 332 20.35 3.23 12.51
CA GLY A 332 19.93 4.28 11.58
C GLY A 332 18.67 3.91 10.80
N ARG A 333 18.60 2.69 10.25
CA ARG A 333 17.43 2.22 9.49
C ARG A 333 16.20 2.07 10.37
N ALA A 334 16.34 1.51 11.57
CA ALA A 334 15.24 1.40 12.52
C ALA A 334 14.70 2.79 12.93
N ALA A 335 15.59 3.76 13.18
CA ALA A 335 15.19 5.13 13.46
C ALA A 335 14.48 5.79 12.27
N ARG A 336 14.94 5.56 11.02
CA ARG A 336 14.24 6.02 9.82
C ARG A 336 12.84 5.42 9.70
N VAL A 337 12.69 4.11 9.95
CA VAL A 337 11.38 3.45 9.91
C VAL A 337 10.44 4.06 10.93
N ILE A 338 10.90 4.27 12.16
CA ILE A 338 10.12 4.94 13.21
C ILE A 338 9.68 6.34 12.76
N HIS A 339 10.59 7.14 12.19
CA HIS A 339 10.30 8.50 11.73
C HIS A 339 9.25 8.53 10.61
N VAL A 340 9.47 7.78 9.53
CA VAL A 340 8.57 7.74 8.37
C VAL A 340 7.19 7.24 8.76
N VAL A 341 7.11 6.17 9.55
CA VAL A 341 5.82 5.61 9.98
C VAL A 341 5.10 6.57 10.91
N THR A 342 5.79 7.19 11.87
CA THR A 342 5.16 8.16 12.78
C THR A 342 4.64 9.37 12.00
N SER A 343 5.43 9.92 11.08
CA SER A 343 5.04 11.04 10.23
C SER A 343 3.87 10.69 9.31
N GLU A 344 3.84 9.47 8.76
CA GLU A 344 2.71 9.01 7.93
C GLU A 344 1.44 8.85 8.78
N MET A 345 1.54 8.39 10.03
CA MET A 345 0.38 8.27 10.92
C MET A 345 -0.26 9.62 11.28
N ASP A 346 0.50 10.73 11.21
CA ASP A 346 -0.05 12.08 11.41
C ASP A 346 -1.03 12.50 10.31
N ASN A 347 -1.03 11.81 9.15
CA ASN A 347 -1.97 12.04 8.06
C ASN A 347 -3.35 11.38 8.30
N TYR A 348 -3.50 10.55 9.34
CA TYR A 348 -4.73 9.82 9.65
C TYR A 348 -5.41 10.37 10.91
N GLU A 349 -6.74 10.23 10.98
CA GLU A 349 -7.47 10.57 12.20
C GLU A 349 -7.12 9.58 13.33
N PRO A 350 -6.84 10.06 14.56
CA PRO A 350 -6.51 9.18 15.68
C PRO A 350 -7.60 8.13 15.93
N GLY A 351 -7.20 6.85 15.97
CA GLY A 351 -8.10 5.74 16.27
C GLY A 351 -7.37 4.41 16.36
N VAL A 352 -8.12 3.30 16.35
CA VAL A 352 -7.58 1.94 16.57
C VAL A 352 -6.45 1.58 15.60
N TYR A 353 -6.51 2.07 14.37
CA TYR A 353 -5.45 1.85 13.38
C TYR A 353 -4.15 2.56 13.78
N THR A 354 -4.21 3.89 13.92
CA THR A 354 -3.04 4.71 14.26
C THR A 354 -2.45 4.30 15.61
N GLU A 355 -3.28 3.95 16.59
CA GLU A 355 -2.85 3.42 17.89
C GLU A 355 -2.04 2.13 17.74
N LYS A 356 -2.54 1.15 16.98
CA LYS A 356 -1.82 -0.12 16.75
C LYS A 356 -0.46 0.08 16.08
N VAL A 357 -0.40 0.93 15.06
CA VAL A 357 0.84 1.23 14.33
C VAL A 357 1.84 1.96 15.24
N LEU A 358 1.38 2.97 15.98
CA LEU A 358 2.22 3.74 16.89
C LEU A 358 2.68 2.90 18.10
N ASP A 359 1.88 1.94 18.57
CA ASP A 359 2.27 1.05 19.66
C ASP A 359 3.35 0.05 19.22
N ALA A 360 3.25 -0.50 18.00
CA ALA A 360 4.33 -1.31 17.41
C ALA A 360 5.62 -0.49 17.25
N THR A 361 5.49 0.76 16.80
CA THR A 361 6.61 1.70 16.64
C THR A 361 7.27 2.03 17.98
N LYS A 362 6.48 2.27 19.04
CA LYS A 362 6.98 2.50 20.40
C LYS A 362 7.66 1.26 20.97
N LEU A 363 7.14 0.06 20.72
CA LEU A 363 7.77 -1.18 21.17
C LEU A 363 9.17 -1.33 20.56
N LEU A 364 9.31 -1.08 19.26
CA LEU A 364 10.60 -1.08 18.59
C LEU A 364 11.54 -0.03 19.21
N SER A 365 11.08 1.22 19.31
CA SER A 365 11.89 2.35 19.78
C SER A 365 12.33 2.24 21.24
N ASN A 366 11.41 1.84 22.14
CA ASN A 366 11.62 1.97 23.59
C ASN A 366 12.06 0.66 24.26
N THR A 367 11.90 -0.48 23.58
CA THR A 367 12.21 -1.79 24.16
C THR A 367 13.21 -2.56 23.32
N VAL A 368 12.95 -2.74 22.02
CA VAL A 368 13.77 -3.59 21.15
C VAL A 368 15.13 -2.93 20.86
N MET A 369 15.13 -1.68 20.38
CA MET A 369 16.36 -0.98 20.01
C MET A 369 17.31 -0.72 21.19
N PRO A 370 16.85 -0.33 22.39
CA PRO A 370 17.72 -0.22 23.56
C PRO A 370 18.38 -1.55 23.93
N ARG A 371 17.61 -2.66 23.93
CA ARG A 371 18.15 -3.99 24.21
C ARG A 371 19.18 -4.42 23.17
N PHE A 372 18.91 -4.20 21.89
CA PHE A 372 19.89 -4.47 20.82
C PHE A 372 21.17 -3.64 21.00
N THR A 373 21.03 -2.36 21.35
CA THR A 373 22.17 -1.47 21.55
C THR A 373 23.04 -1.92 22.73
N GLU A 374 22.43 -2.28 23.85
CA GLU A 374 23.13 -2.82 25.02
C GLU A 374 23.92 -4.11 24.68
N GLN A 375 23.31 -5.00 23.91
CA GLN A 375 23.96 -6.25 23.48
C GLN A 375 25.13 -5.99 22.52
N VAL A 376 25.02 -5.01 21.62
CA VAL A 376 26.14 -4.59 20.75
C VAL A 376 27.27 -3.99 21.56
N GLU A 377 26.98 -3.10 22.51
CA GLU A 377 28.00 -2.49 23.37
C GLU A 377 28.74 -3.55 24.20
N ALA A 378 28.01 -4.48 24.81
CA ALA A 378 28.59 -5.60 25.56
C ALA A 378 29.46 -6.50 24.68
N ALA A 379 29.02 -6.77 23.44
CA ALA A 379 29.78 -7.57 22.47
C ALA A 379 31.09 -6.89 22.07
N VAL A 380 31.03 -5.59 21.74
CA VAL A 380 32.20 -4.78 21.37
C VAL A 380 33.19 -4.71 22.53
N GLU A 381 32.72 -4.50 23.77
CA GLU A 381 33.58 -4.45 24.97
C GLU A 381 34.25 -5.81 25.24
N ALA A 382 33.50 -6.91 25.16
CA ALA A 382 34.01 -8.26 25.38
C ALA A 382 35.07 -8.66 24.33
N LEU A 383 34.85 -8.32 23.06
CA LEU A 383 35.79 -8.60 21.97
C LEU A 383 37.01 -7.68 21.97
N SER A 384 36.87 -6.43 22.42
CA SER A 384 37.98 -5.46 22.49
C SER A 384 38.92 -5.68 23.68
N SER A 385 38.49 -6.49 24.66
CA SER A 385 39.31 -6.86 25.81
C SER A 385 40.43 -7.82 25.44
N ASP A 386 41.61 -7.71 26.10
CA ASP A 386 42.72 -8.66 25.94
C ASP A 386 43.05 -9.36 27.27
N PRO A 387 42.80 -10.68 27.42
CA PRO A 387 42.18 -11.57 26.44
C PRO A 387 40.67 -11.33 26.31
N ALA A 388 40.13 -11.65 25.12
CA ALA A 388 38.69 -11.49 24.83
C ALA A 388 37.83 -12.22 25.86
N GLN A 389 36.82 -11.52 26.39
CA GLN A 389 35.91 -12.06 27.38
C GLN A 389 34.85 -12.95 26.72
N PRO A 390 34.36 -13.99 27.42
CA PRO A 390 33.24 -14.78 26.93
C PRO A 390 31.96 -13.94 26.91
N MET A 391 31.17 -14.11 25.85
CA MET A 391 29.90 -13.43 25.60
C MET A 391 28.81 -14.47 25.31
N ASP A 392 27.56 -14.16 25.66
CA ASP A 392 26.41 -14.96 25.24
C ASP A 392 25.99 -14.58 23.81
N GLU A 393 26.50 -15.33 22.83
CA GLU A 393 26.13 -15.14 21.42
C GLU A 393 24.63 -15.38 21.17
N ASN A 394 23.96 -16.24 21.94
CA ASN A 394 22.54 -16.52 21.72
C ASN A 394 21.69 -15.31 22.11
N GLU A 395 22.02 -14.65 23.22
CA GLU A 395 21.29 -13.45 23.65
C GLU A 395 21.44 -12.31 22.63
N PHE A 396 22.61 -12.16 22.03
CA PHE A 396 22.83 -11.19 20.95
C PHE A 396 22.05 -11.53 19.68
N ILE A 397 22.04 -12.80 19.27
CA ILE A 397 21.28 -13.26 18.10
C ILE A 397 19.78 -13.03 18.33
N ASP A 398 19.28 -13.33 19.53
CA ASP A 398 17.89 -13.09 19.91
C ASP A 398 17.56 -11.59 19.88
N ALA A 399 18.41 -10.74 20.45
CA ALA A 399 18.22 -9.29 20.41
C ALA A 399 18.23 -8.73 18.98
N SER A 400 19.12 -9.23 18.12
CA SER A 400 19.20 -8.85 16.71
C SER A 400 17.97 -9.29 15.92
N ARG A 401 17.48 -10.51 16.17
CA ARG A 401 16.24 -11.02 15.55
C ARG A 401 15.01 -10.19 15.94
N LEU A 402 14.94 -9.74 17.19
CA LEU A 402 13.83 -8.90 17.65
C LEU A 402 13.74 -7.57 16.89
N VAL A 403 14.86 -7.01 16.41
CA VAL A 403 14.84 -5.82 15.54
C VAL A 403 14.08 -6.11 14.25
N TYR A 404 14.43 -7.19 13.57
CA TYR A 404 13.74 -7.62 12.34
C TYR A 404 12.25 -7.90 12.59
N ASP A 405 11.93 -8.66 13.63
CA ASP A 405 10.54 -8.98 13.98
C ASP A 405 9.74 -7.70 14.30
N GLY A 406 10.34 -6.73 15.00
CA GLY A 406 9.71 -5.43 15.29
C GLY A 406 9.40 -4.59 14.05
N ILE A 407 10.32 -4.52 13.09
CA ILE A 407 10.10 -3.83 11.81
C ILE A 407 9.00 -4.52 11.00
N ARG A 408 9.02 -5.86 10.95
CA ARG A 408 7.98 -6.65 10.28
C ARG A 408 6.61 -6.45 10.92
N ASP A 409 6.52 -6.36 12.23
CA ASP A 409 5.27 -6.12 12.94
C ASP A 409 4.71 -4.71 12.66
N ILE A 410 5.58 -3.70 12.55
CA ILE A 410 5.18 -2.36 12.07
C ILE A 410 4.61 -2.44 10.65
N ARG A 411 5.30 -3.12 9.73
CA ARG A 411 4.80 -3.31 8.35
C ARG A 411 3.44 -3.99 8.33
N LYS A 412 3.27 -5.09 9.08
CA LYS A 412 1.98 -5.79 9.20
C LYS A 412 0.88 -4.88 9.75
N ALA A 413 1.19 -4.06 10.75
CA ALA A 413 0.24 -3.12 11.33
C ALA A 413 -0.21 -2.05 10.30
N VAL A 414 0.73 -1.49 9.54
CA VAL A 414 0.44 -0.51 8.48
C VAL A 414 -0.46 -1.09 7.39
N LEU A 415 -0.21 -2.33 6.97
CA LEU A 415 -0.99 -3.02 5.93
C LEU A 415 -2.42 -3.40 6.36
N MET A 416 -2.78 -3.33 7.66
CA MET A 416 -4.10 -3.77 8.15
C MET A 416 -5.29 -2.96 7.61
N ILE A 417 -5.08 -1.73 7.10
CA ILE A 417 -6.14 -0.89 6.51
C ILE A 417 -6.17 -0.91 4.99
N ARG A 418 -5.14 -1.47 4.35
CA ARG A 418 -5.04 -1.47 2.89
C ARG A 418 -6.08 -2.41 2.31
N THR A 419 -6.77 -1.94 1.28
CA THR A 419 -7.70 -2.82 0.55
C THR A 419 -6.89 -3.80 -0.31
N PRO A 420 -7.36 -5.03 -0.59
CA PRO A 420 -6.65 -5.96 -1.49
C PRO A 420 -6.44 -5.44 -2.93
N GLU A 421 -7.05 -4.31 -3.28
CA GLU A 421 -6.88 -3.59 -4.54
C GLU A 421 -5.64 -2.66 -4.52
N GLU A 422 -5.21 -2.24 -3.31
CA GLU A 422 -4.00 -1.46 -3.05
C GLU A 422 -2.78 -2.35 -2.78
N LEU A 423 -3.01 -3.62 -2.44
CA LEU A 423 -1.97 -4.61 -2.17
C LEU A 423 -1.66 -5.42 -3.44
N ASP A 424 -0.41 -5.43 -3.87
CA ASP A 424 0.05 -6.33 -4.94
C ASP A 424 0.20 -7.76 -4.39
N ASP A 425 0.13 -8.79 -5.25
CA ASP A 425 0.27 -10.21 -4.87
C ASP A 425 1.55 -10.48 -4.06
N SER A 426 2.53 -9.59 -4.24
CA SER A 426 3.83 -9.64 -3.60
C SER A 426 4.00 -8.89 -2.29
N ASP A 427 3.00 -8.10 -1.88
CA ASP A 427 3.03 -7.47 -0.55
C ASP A 427 2.90 -8.53 0.55
N PHE A 428 2.48 -9.73 0.17
CA PHE A 428 2.45 -10.96 0.94
C PHE A 428 3.50 -12.00 0.49
N GLU A 429 4.25 -11.77 -0.59
CA GLU A 429 5.38 -12.63 -0.96
C GLU A 429 6.51 -12.33 0.03
N THR A 430 6.64 -13.16 1.07
CA THR A 430 7.97 -13.45 1.63
C THR A 430 8.83 -13.89 0.45
N GLU A 431 9.83 -13.08 0.07
CA GLU A 431 10.84 -13.53 -0.89
C GLU A 431 11.35 -14.90 -0.40
N ASP A 432 11.42 -15.87 -1.32
CA ASP A 432 11.62 -17.32 -1.15
C ASP A 432 12.95 -17.73 -0.43
N PHE A 433 13.34 -17.05 0.64
CA PHE A 433 14.52 -17.32 1.45
C PHE A 433 14.28 -18.37 2.55
N ASP A 434 13.03 -18.67 2.88
CA ASP A 434 12.64 -19.72 3.85
C ASP A 434 12.96 -21.15 3.38
N VAL A 435 13.40 -21.35 2.12
CA VAL A 435 13.74 -22.68 1.59
C VAL A 435 15.05 -23.24 2.17
N ARG A 436 15.88 -22.43 2.86
CA ARG A 436 17.14 -22.92 3.47
C ARG A 436 17.03 -23.47 4.90
N SER A 437 15.86 -23.44 5.53
CA SER A 437 15.64 -24.06 6.84
C SER A 437 14.51 -25.09 6.79
N ARG A 438 14.68 -26.16 5.98
CA ARG A 438 13.76 -27.30 5.99
C ARG A 438 14.31 -28.46 6.83
N THR A 439 13.81 -28.56 8.06
CA THR A 439 13.66 -29.83 8.78
C THR A 439 12.23 -29.99 9.24
N SER A 440 11.31 -30.32 8.31
CA SER A 440 10.15 -31.16 8.64
C SER A 440 9.54 -31.75 7.38
N VAL A 441 9.12 -33.00 7.54
CA VAL A 441 8.71 -33.96 6.52
C VAL A 441 7.35 -33.58 5.95
N GLN A 442 7.22 -33.64 4.62
CA GLN A 442 5.94 -33.65 3.92
C GLN A 442 5.21 -34.97 4.19
N THR A 443 3.94 -34.89 4.61
CA THR A 443 2.99 -35.98 4.39
C THR A 443 1.67 -35.44 3.86
N GLU A 444 1.28 -35.96 2.71
CA GLU A 444 -0.03 -35.86 2.09
C GLU A 444 -1.06 -36.63 2.94
N ASP A 445 -1.91 -35.93 3.69
CA ASP A 445 -3.20 -36.49 4.16
C ASP A 445 -4.14 -35.36 4.64
N ASP A 446 -4.99 -34.88 3.74
CA ASP A 446 -5.70 -33.60 3.87
C ASP A 446 -7.23 -33.81 3.91
N GLN A 447 -7.74 -34.54 4.91
CA GLN A 447 -9.20 -34.67 5.13
C GLN A 447 -9.69 -34.46 6.56
N LEU A 448 -8.82 -34.37 7.56
CA LEU A 448 -9.22 -34.09 8.95
C LEU A 448 -8.16 -33.25 9.66
N ILE A 449 -8.51 -32.01 10.05
CA ILE A 449 -7.68 -31.23 10.98
C ILE A 449 -7.97 -31.78 12.38
N HIS A 450 -7.04 -32.54 12.97
CA HIS A 450 -7.16 -33.08 14.35
C HIS A 450 -8.51 -33.79 14.66
N GLY A 451 -9.04 -34.59 13.73
CA GLY A 451 -10.23 -35.42 13.94
C GLY A 451 -11.57 -34.67 14.03
N HIS A 452 -11.60 -33.35 13.82
CA HIS A 452 -12.81 -32.53 13.83
C HIS A 452 -13.04 -31.86 12.46
N SER A 453 -14.31 -31.71 12.04
CA SER A 453 -14.63 -30.94 10.82
C SER A 453 -14.28 -29.46 11.01
N ALA A 454 -13.88 -28.77 9.94
CA ALA A 454 -13.54 -27.33 10.01
C ALA A 454 -14.68 -26.48 10.60
N ARG A 455 -15.94 -26.81 10.30
CA ARG A 455 -17.12 -26.17 10.92
C ARG A 455 -17.18 -26.37 12.44
N ALA A 456 -16.80 -27.55 12.94
CA ALA A 456 -16.79 -27.83 14.38
C ALA A 456 -15.71 -27.00 15.10
N ILE A 457 -14.56 -26.79 14.44
CA ILE A 457 -13.50 -25.90 14.93
C ILE A 457 -14.04 -24.45 15.01
N MET A 458 -14.73 -23.97 13.98
CA MET A 458 -15.38 -22.64 14.00
C MET A 458 -16.43 -22.51 15.11
N ALA A 459 -17.16 -23.58 15.44
CA ALA A 459 -18.12 -23.60 16.54
C ALA A 459 -17.46 -23.53 17.92
N GLN A 460 -16.20 -23.94 18.05
CA GLN A 460 -15.44 -23.99 19.30
C GLN A 460 -14.57 -22.75 19.54
N LEU A 461 -14.59 -21.77 18.63
CA LEU A 461 -13.80 -20.53 18.78
C LEU A 461 -14.07 -19.81 20.13
N PRO A 462 -13.05 -19.15 20.71
CA PRO A 462 -13.18 -18.23 21.83
C PRO A 462 -14.31 -17.21 21.65
N GLN A 463 -14.93 -16.80 22.76
CA GLN A 463 -16.09 -15.91 22.74
C GLN A 463 -15.79 -14.53 22.15
N GLU A 464 -14.57 -14.00 22.37
CA GLU A 464 -14.14 -12.73 21.78
C GLU A 464 -14.07 -12.80 20.24
N GLN A 465 -13.52 -13.89 19.71
CA GLN A 465 -13.42 -14.13 18.26
C GLN A 465 -14.80 -14.33 17.63
N LYS A 466 -15.70 -15.04 18.33
CA LYS A 466 -17.12 -15.17 17.92
C LYS A 466 -17.85 -13.82 17.89
N ALA A 467 -17.52 -12.90 18.79
CA ALA A 467 -18.11 -11.55 18.79
C ALA A 467 -17.69 -10.75 17.54
N LYS A 468 -16.40 -10.79 17.17
CA LYS A 468 -15.87 -10.15 15.94
C LYS A 468 -16.53 -10.72 14.67
N ILE A 469 -16.67 -12.05 14.59
CA ILE A 469 -17.38 -12.71 13.49
C ILE A 469 -18.86 -12.29 13.47
N ALA A 470 -19.53 -12.24 14.63
CA ALA A 470 -20.94 -11.87 14.72
C ALA A 470 -21.20 -10.43 14.24
N GLU A 471 -20.30 -9.49 14.52
CA GLU A 471 -20.36 -8.11 14.05
C GLU A 471 -20.28 -8.03 12.52
N GLN A 472 -19.30 -8.72 11.91
CA GLN A 472 -19.17 -8.78 10.44
C GLN A 472 -20.40 -9.42 9.79
N VAL A 473 -20.94 -10.48 10.40
CA VAL A 473 -22.16 -11.12 9.93
C VAL A 473 -23.39 -10.20 10.05
N ALA A 474 -23.46 -9.34 11.08
CA ALA A 474 -24.55 -8.36 11.19
C ALA A 474 -24.49 -7.35 10.03
N SER A 475 -23.29 -6.87 9.69
CA SER A 475 -23.09 -5.99 8.54
C SER A 475 -23.43 -6.67 7.20
N PHE A 476 -23.07 -7.94 7.04
CA PHE A 476 -23.49 -8.74 5.88
C PHE A 476 -25.02 -8.90 5.78
N GLN A 477 -25.72 -9.09 6.92
CA GLN A 477 -27.18 -9.21 6.94
C GLN A 477 -27.90 -7.92 6.50
N GLU A 478 -27.28 -6.76 6.68
CA GLU A 478 -27.81 -5.49 6.16
C GLU A 478 -27.81 -5.48 4.62
N GLU A 479 -26.71 -5.88 3.98
CA GLU A 479 -26.62 -6.00 2.52
C GLU A 479 -27.56 -7.07 1.97
N LYS A 480 -27.67 -8.20 2.68
CA LYS A 480 -28.66 -9.24 2.35
C LYS A 480 -30.09 -8.72 2.40
N SER A 481 -30.42 -7.86 3.38
CA SER A 481 -31.75 -7.24 3.48
C SER A 481 -32.02 -6.29 2.31
N LYS A 482 -31.00 -5.56 1.82
CA LYS A 482 -31.09 -4.74 0.61
C LYS A 482 -31.34 -5.58 -0.63
N LEU A 483 -30.67 -6.74 -0.76
CA LEU A 483 -30.90 -7.66 -1.87
C LEU A 483 -32.30 -8.28 -1.82
N ASP A 484 -32.76 -8.76 -0.67
CA ASP A 484 -34.11 -9.29 -0.50
C ASP A 484 -35.18 -8.24 -0.87
N ALA A 485 -35.01 -7.00 -0.41
CA ALA A 485 -35.90 -5.90 -0.74
C ALA A 485 -35.91 -5.57 -2.24
N GLU A 486 -34.78 -5.71 -2.92
CA GLU A 486 -34.69 -5.47 -4.36
C GLU A 486 -35.29 -6.61 -5.17
N VAL A 487 -34.89 -7.84 -4.88
CA VAL A 487 -35.30 -9.05 -5.58
C VAL A 487 -36.79 -9.37 -5.38
N SER A 488 -37.36 -9.07 -4.21
CA SER A 488 -38.78 -9.34 -3.91
C SER A 488 -39.78 -8.53 -4.75
N LYS A 489 -39.34 -7.43 -5.37
CA LYS A 489 -40.16 -6.62 -6.29
C LYS A 489 -40.46 -7.34 -7.59
N TRP A 490 -39.62 -8.30 -7.96
CA TRP A 490 -39.60 -8.91 -9.29
C TRP A 490 -40.13 -10.33 -9.25
N ASP A 491 -40.96 -10.66 -10.24
CA ASP A 491 -41.27 -12.05 -10.59
C ASP A 491 -40.05 -12.66 -11.27
N ASP A 492 -39.67 -13.87 -10.84
CA ASP A 492 -38.50 -14.58 -11.35
C ASP A 492 -38.81 -15.46 -12.58
N SER A 493 -40.08 -15.55 -12.98
CA SER A 493 -40.51 -16.35 -14.14
C SER A 493 -40.04 -15.70 -15.45
N GLY A 494 -38.92 -16.19 -15.97
CA GLY A 494 -38.26 -15.66 -17.17
C GLY A 494 -37.35 -14.47 -16.87
N ASN A 495 -36.79 -14.37 -15.66
CA ASN A 495 -35.76 -13.40 -15.31
C ASN A 495 -34.55 -14.09 -14.66
N ASP A 496 -33.63 -14.55 -15.49
CA ASP A 496 -32.46 -15.31 -15.03
C ASP A 496 -31.52 -14.47 -14.15
N ILE A 497 -31.50 -13.14 -14.29
CA ILE A 497 -30.73 -12.25 -13.41
C ILE A 497 -31.25 -12.33 -11.97
N ILE A 498 -32.57 -12.32 -11.78
CA ILE A 498 -33.20 -12.45 -10.46
C ILE A 498 -32.98 -13.84 -9.89
N VAL A 499 -33.07 -14.90 -10.71
CA VAL A 499 -32.78 -16.28 -10.27
C VAL A 499 -31.32 -16.43 -9.81
N LEU A 500 -30.37 -15.93 -10.60
CA LEU A 500 -28.95 -15.96 -10.27
C LEU A 500 -28.64 -15.14 -9.01
N ALA A 501 -29.28 -13.97 -8.83
CA ALA A 501 -29.12 -13.14 -7.63
C ALA A 501 -29.59 -13.89 -6.37
N LYS A 502 -30.74 -14.59 -6.43
CA LYS A 502 -31.21 -15.45 -5.34
C LYS A 502 -30.25 -16.61 -5.07
N GLN A 503 -29.76 -17.27 -6.12
CA GLN A 503 -28.82 -18.38 -6.01
C GLN A 503 -27.51 -17.93 -5.33
N MET A 504 -26.91 -16.83 -5.79
CA MET A 504 -25.69 -16.27 -5.22
C MET A 504 -25.90 -15.85 -3.75
N CYS A 505 -27.04 -15.23 -3.43
CA CYS A 505 -27.41 -14.88 -2.06
C CYS A 505 -27.45 -16.08 -1.13
N MET A 506 -28.06 -17.19 -1.57
CA MET A 506 -28.19 -18.41 -0.79
C MET A 506 -26.82 -19.01 -0.47
N ILE A 507 -25.94 -19.10 -1.46
CA ILE A 507 -24.61 -19.70 -1.25
C ILE A 507 -23.74 -18.80 -0.35
N MET A 508 -23.80 -17.47 -0.51
CA MET A 508 -23.07 -16.54 0.37
C MET A 508 -23.57 -16.60 1.83
N MET A 509 -24.87 -16.86 2.04
CA MET A 509 -25.42 -17.14 3.38
C MET A 509 -24.86 -18.43 3.97
N GLU A 510 -24.78 -19.51 3.19
CA GLU A 510 -24.20 -20.79 3.64
C GLU A 510 -22.73 -20.65 4.02
N MET A 511 -21.96 -19.88 3.25
CA MET A 511 -20.55 -19.56 3.55
C MET A 511 -20.41 -18.69 4.81
N THR A 512 -21.32 -17.75 5.03
CA THR A 512 -21.37 -16.92 6.25
C THR A 512 -21.90 -17.69 7.47
N ASP A 513 -22.67 -18.76 7.27
CA ASP A 513 -23.08 -19.68 8.33
C ASP A 513 -21.93 -20.58 8.77
N PHE A 514 -21.10 -21.02 7.83
CA PHE A 514 -19.92 -21.82 8.09
C PHE A 514 -18.96 -21.12 9.05
N THR A 515 -18.72 -19.81 8.88
CA THR A 515 -17.84 -19.02 9.76
C THR A 515 -18.38 -18.89 11.19
N ARG A 516 -19.69 -19.13 11.38
CA ARG A 516 -20.35 -19.17 12.70
C ARG A 516 -20.40 -20.57 13.30
N GLY A 517 -19.78 -21.56 12.66
CA GLY A 517 -19.82 -22.96 13.07
C GLY A 517 -21.19 -23.63 12.85
N LYS A 518 -22.02 -23.10 11.96
CA LYS A 518 -23.36 -23.63 11.64
C LYS A 518 -23.55 -23.74 10.12
N GLY A 519 -24.76 -24.11 9.68
CA GLY A 519 -25.06 -24.26 8.27
C GLY A 519 -24.61 -25.61 7.67
N PRO A 520 -24.81 -25.77 6.34
CA PRO A 520 -24.68 -27.06 5.66
C PRO A 520 -23.24 -27.43 5.29
N LEU A 521 -22.34 -26.45 5.13
CA LEU A 521 -20.93 -26.67 4.77
C LEU A 521 -20.18 -27.24 5.97
N LYS A 522 -19.44 -28.34 5.81
CA LYS A 522 -18.76 -29.03 6.92
C LYS A 522 -17.26 -28.78 6.93
N ASN A 523 -16.65 -28.79 5.75
CA ASN A 523 -15.20 -28.72 5.57
C ASN A 523 -14.79 -27.58 4.63
N THR A 524 -13.52 -27.20 4.65
CA THR A 524 -12.96 -26.17 3.75
C THR A 524 -13.18 -26.52 2.27
N SER A 525 -13.18 -27.81 1.91
CA SER A 525 -13.51 -28.27 0.56
C SER A 525 -14.94 -27.89 0.12
N ASP A 526 -15.91 -27.91 1.04
CA ASP A 526 -17.29 -27.49 0.77
C ASP A 526 -17.37 -25.97 0.53
N VAL A 527 -16.57 -25.20 1.28
CA VAL A 527 -16.47 -23.73 1.13
C VAL A 527 -15.82 -23.36 -0.21
N ILE A 528 -14.78 -24.08 -0.63
CA ILE A 528 -14.15 -23.91 -1.95
C ILE A 528 -15.15 -24.27 -3.07
N SER A 529 -15.94 -25.33 -2.90
CA SER A 529 -16.99 -25.70 -3.86
C SER A 529 -18.08 -24.63 -3.95
N ALA A 530 -18.50 -24.07 -2.81
CA ALA A 530 -19.47 -22.98 -2.74
C ALA A 530 -18.97 -21.72 -3.47
N ALA A 531 -17.70 -21.33 -3.27
CA ALA A 531 -17.10 -20.19 -3.97
C ALA A 531 -17.03 -20.40 -5.49
N LYS A 532 -16.69 -21.61 -5.96
CA LYS A 532 -16.73 -21.96 -7.39
C LYS A 532 -18.13 -21.84 -7.98
N LYS A 533 -19.16 -22.34 -7.29
CA LYS A 533 -20.57 -22.22 -7.72
C LYS A 533 -21.02 -20.76 -7.81
N ILE A 534 -20.57 -19.90 -6.89
CA ILE A 534 -20.82 -18.46 -6.95
C ILE A 534 -20.13 -17.84 -8.17
N ALA A 535 -18.88 -18.19 -8.45
CA ALA A 535 -18.17 -17.68 -9.62
C ALA A 535 -18.83 -18.09 -10.95
N GLU A 536 -19.33 -19.33 -11.05
CA GLU A 536 -20.12 -19.79 -12.20
C GLU A 536 -21.44 -19.02 -12.34
N ALA A 537 -22.14 -18.73 -11.23
CA ALA A 537 -23.35 -17.91 -11.25
C ALA A 537 -23.04 -16.44 -11.62
N GLY A 538 -21.95 -15.88 -11.10
CA GLY A 538 -21.47 -14.53 -11.42
C GLY A 538 -21.08 -14.39 -12.89
N SER A 539 -20.39 -15.38 -13.48
CA SER A 539 -20.08 -15.39 -14.92
C SER A 539 -21.33 -15.46 -15.80
N ARG A 540 -22.35 -16.23 -15.39
CA ARG A 540 -23.65 -16.24 -16.08
C ARG A 540 -24.38 -14.89 -15.97
N MET A 541 -24.32 -14.25 -14.80
CA MET A 541 -24.90 -12.92 -14.59
C MET A 541 -24.18 -11.86 -15.43
N ASP A 542 -22.85 -11.93 -15.56
CA ASP A 542 -22.04 -11.06 -16.42
C ASP A 542 -22.45 -11.17 -17.90
N LYS A 543 -22.61 -12.39 -18.43
CA LYS A 543 -23.07 -12.61 -19.81
C LYS A 543 -24.44 -11.98 -20.07
N LEU A 544 -25.40 -12.18 -19.16
CA LEU A 544 -26.73 -11.59 -19.27
C LEU A 544 -26.69 -10.06 -19.16
N GLY A 545 -25.92 -9.53 -18.21
CA GLY A 545 -25.79 -8.09 -18.01
C GLY A 545 -25.12 -7.38 -19.19
N ARG A 546 -24.08 -7.98 -19.80
CA ARG A 546 -23.44 -7.44 -21.01
C ARG A 546 -24.40 -7.42 -22.19
N THR A 547 -25.18 -8.48 -22.36
CA THR A 547 -26.24 -8.51 -23.39
C THR A 547 -27.23 -7.35 -23.19
N ILE A 548 -27.64 -7.05 -21.96
CA ILE A 548 -28.49 -5.89 -21.66
C ILE A 548 -27.77 -4.56 -21.93
N ALA A 549 -26.50 -4.45 -21.55
CA ALA A 549 -25.68 -3.27 -21.73
C ALA A 549 -25.47 -2.92 -23.22
N ASP A 550 -25.29 -3.92 -24.09
CA ASP A 550 -25.09 -3.74 -25.52
C ASP A 550 -26.33 -3.23 -26.25
N HIS A 551 -27.51 -3.58 -25.74
CA HIS A 551 -28.79 -3.08 -26.23
C HIS A 551 -29.19 -1.75 -25.55
N CYS A 552 -28.46 -1.27 -24.55
CA CYS A 552 -28.81 -0.02 -23.87
C CYS A 552 -28.42 1.20 -24.73
N PRO A 553 -29.38 2.05 -25.15
CA PRO A 553 -29.08 3.23 -25.97
C PRO A 553 -28.46 4.37 -25.17
N ASP A 554 -28.56 4.34 -23.84
CA ASP A 554 -28.01 5.36 -22.96
C ASP A 554 -26.61 4.97 -22.50
N SER A 555 -25.62 5.74 -22.95
CA SER A 555 -24.21 5.50 -22.63
C SER A 555 -23.94 5.55 -21.13
N ALA A 556 -24.61 6.40 -20.35
CA ALA A 556 -24.36 6.50 -18.91
C ALA A 556 -24.81 5.23 -18.18
N CYS A 557 -26.06 4.81 -18.44
CA CYS A 557 -26.62 3.58 -17.87
C CYS A 557 -25.85 2.32 -18.29
N LYS A 558 -25.33 2.30 -19.52
CA LYS A 558 -24.46 1.23 -20.02
C LYS A 558 -23.16 1.14 -19.21
N GLN A 559 -22.48 2.27 -19.00
CA GLN A 559 -21.23 2.30 -18.23
C GLN A 559 -21.44 1.87 -16.78
N ASP A 560 -22.52 2.34 -16.12
CA ASP A 560 -22.85 1.94 -14.75
C ASP A 560 -23.06 0.42 -14.65
N LEU A 561 -23.82 -0.16 -15.57
CA LEU A 561 -24.05 -1.61 -15.59
C LEU A 561 -22.74 -2.39 -15.79
N LEU A 562 -21.91 -1.99 -16.76
CA LEU A 562 -20.62 -2.64 -17.01
C LEU A 562 -19.67 -2.55 -15.82
N ALA A 563 -19.65 -1.41 -15.11
CA ALA A 563 -18.86 -1.25 -13.89
C ALA A 563 -19.31 -2.20 -12.78
N TYR A 564 -20.62 -2.35 -12.55
CA TYR A 564 -21.12 -3.30 -11.55
C TYR A 564 -20.84 -4.76 -11.92
N LEU A 565 -20.86 -5.11 -13.21
CA LEU A 565 -20.48 -6.45 -13.68
C LEU A 565 -18.99 -6.75 -13.46
N GLN A 566 -18.11 -5.77 -13.69
CA GLN A 566 -16.70 -5.89 -13.36
C GLN A 566 -16.49 -6.10 -11.84
N ARG A 567 -17.27 -5.42 -11.00
CA ARG A 567 -17.25 -5.63 -9.54
C ARG A 567 -17.74 -7.02 -9.13
N ILE A 568 -18.73 -7.59 -9.81
CA ILE A 568 -19.13 -8.99 -9.60
C ILE A 568 -17.97 -9.93 -9.92
N ALA A 569 -17.29 -9.74 -11.05
CA ALA A 569 -16.15 -10.58 -11.43
C ALA A 569 -15.02 -10.51 -10.39
N LEU A 570 -14.70 -9.29 -9.94
CA LEU A 570 -13.71 -9.02 -8.89
C LEU A 570 -14.07 -9.73 -7.57
N TYR A 571 -15.28 -9.51 -7.04
CA TYR A 571 -15.64 -10.07 -5.74
C TYR A 571 -15.90 -11.58 -5.78
N CYS A 572 -16.30 -12.15 -6.92
CA CYS A 572 -16.30 -13.61 -7.13
C CYS A 572 -14.87 -14.18 -7.08
N HIS A 573 -13.88 -13.47 -7.62
CA HIS A 573 -12.48 -13.86 -7.53
C HIS A 573 -11.97 -13.77 -6.08
N GLN A 574 -12.23 -12.65 -5.40
CA GLN A 574 -11.88 -12.46 -3.99
C GLN A 574 -12.46 -13.56 -3.10
N LEU A 575 -13.75 -13.88 -3.26
CA LEU A 575 -14.41 -14.94 -2.49
C LEU A 575 -13.78 -16.33 -2.74
N ASN A 576 -13.33 -16.61 -3.97
CA ASN A 576 -12.58 -17.82 -4.29
C ASN A 576 -11.22 -17.88 -3.60
N ILE A 577 -10.48 -16.77 -3.51
CA ILE A 577 -9.21 -16.70 -2.79
C ILE A 577 -9.47 -16.96 -1.30
N CYS A 578 -10.38 -16.21 -0.68
CA CYS A 578 -10.72 -16.37 0.74
C CYS A 578 -11.18 -17.80 1.07
N SER A 579 -11.85 -18.50 0.16
CA SER A 579 -12.27 -19.89 0.39
C SER A 579 -11.13 -20.90 0.45
N LYS A 580 -9.97 -20.58 -0.14
CA LYS A 580 -8.78 -21.46 -0.21
C LYS A 580 -7.80 -21.25 0.95
N VAL A 581 -7.93 -20.14 1.69
CA VAL A 581 -7.07 -19.85 2.84
C VAL A 581 -7.41 -20.82 3.98
N LYS A 582 -6.49 -21.73 4.29
CA LYS A 582 -6.64 -22.67 5.41
C LYS A 582 -6.53 -21.91 6.74
N ALA A 583 -7.47 -22.15 7.65
CA ALA A 583 -7.33 -21.72 9.03
C ALA A 583 -6.24 -22.58 9.69
N GLU A 584 -5.13 -21.98 10.10
CA GLU A 584 -4.12 -22.69 10.89
C GLU A 584 -4.58 -22.80 12.35
N VAL A 585 -4.41 -23.98 12.93
CA VAL A 585 -4.79 -24.26 14.31
C VAL A 585 -3.51 -24.55 15.08
N GLN A 586 -3.08 -23.61 15.92
CA GLN A 586 -1.94 -23.82 16.81
C GLN A 586 -2.45 -24.19 18.21
N ASN A 587 -1.88 -25.24 18.79
CA ASN A 587 -2.24 -25.73 20.11
C ASN A 587 -1.12 -25.36 21.09
N LEU A 588 -1.30 -24.25 21.83
CA LEU A 588 -0.37 -23.79 22.86
C LEU A 588 -1.03 -24.05 24.21
N GLY A 589 -0.49 -24.98 25.00
CA GLY A 589 -0.89 -25.17 26.40
C GLY A 589 -2.30 -25.71 26.65
N GLY A 590 -2.95 -26.35 25.67
CA GLY A 590 -4.32 -26.87 25.81
C GLY A 590 -5.42 -25.86 25.47
N GLU A 591 -5.04 -24.65 25.04
CA GLU A 591 -5.93 -23.65 24.48
C GLU A 591 -5.74 -23.60 22.96
N LEU A 592 -6.85 -23.79 22.23
CA LEU A 592 -6.87 -23.75 20.76
C LEU A 592 -6.75 -22.30 20.29
N VAL A 593 -5.56 -21.88 19.85
CA VAL A 593 -5.34 -20.59 19.19
C VAL A 593 -5.50 -20.80 17.69
N VAL A 594 -6.69 -20.46 17.19
CA VAL A 594 -7.03 -20.59 15.77
C VAL A 594 -6.80 -19.25 15.08
N SER A 595 -5.88 -19.19 14.11
CA SER A 595 -5.67 -18.03 13.22
C SER A 595 -6.79 -17.85 12.18
N GLY A 596 -7.78 -18.75 12.18
CA GLY A 596 -8.91 -18.78 11.26
C GLY A 596 -9.92 -17.64 11.37
N VAL A 597 -9.78 -16.72 12.34
CA VAL A 597 -10.70 -15.58 12.47
C VAL A 597 -10.52 -14.58 11.33
N ASP A 598 -9.28 -14.27 10.95
CA ASP A 598 -9.00 -13.29 9.88
C ASP A 598 -9.42 -13.83 8.52
N SER A 599 -9.20 -15.12 8.27
CA SER A 599 -9.71 -15.83 7.10
C SER A 599 -11.25 -15.81 7.06
N ALA A 600 -11.92 -16.09 8.19
CA ALA A 600 -13.37 -16.05 8.29
C ALA A 600 -13.95 -14.64 8.11
N MET A 601 -13.31 -13.61 8.68
CA MET A 601 -13.72 -12.20 8.50
C MET A 601 -13.55 -11.76 7.05
N SER A 602 -12.42 -12.11 6.41
CA SER A 602 -12.17 -11.82 4.99
C SER A 602 -13.19 -12.48 4.08
N LEU A 603 -13.57 -13.73 4.39
CA LEU A 603 -14.62 -14.46 3.65
C LEU A 603 -15.99 -13.77 3.76
N ILE A 604 -16.37 -13.30 4.95
CA ILE A 604 -17.63 -12.58 5.18
C ILE A 604 -17.62 -11.23 4.46
N GLN A 605 -16.49 -10.52 4.50
CA GLN A 605 -16.34 -9.21 3.85
C GLN A 605 -16.40 -9.33 2.32
N ALA A 606 -15.73 -10.32 1.74
CA ALA A 606 -15.83 -10.61 0.30
C ALA A 606 -17.28 -10.96 -0.10
N ALA A 607 -17.97 -11.77 0.70
CA ALA A 607 -19.37 -12.11 0.48
C ALA A 607 -20.29 -10.87 0.58
N LYS A 608 -20.03 -9.96 1.52
CA LYS A 608 -20.77 -8.70 1.66
C LYS A 608 -20.58 -7.78 0.45
N ASN A 609 -19.34 -7.62 0.00
CA ASN A 609 -19.02 -6.81 -1.18
C ASN A 609 -19.69 -7.36 -2.44
N LEU A 610 -19.64 -8.69 -2.62
CA LEU A 610 -20.34 -9.37 -3.70
C LEU A 610 -21.85 -9.19 -3.60
N MET A 611 -22.44 -9.28 -2.40
CA MET A 611 -23.87 -9.03 -2.16
C MET A 611 -24.28 -7.66 -2.71
N ASN A 612 -23.56 -6.60 -2.32
CA ASN A 612 -23.84 -5.24 -2.76
C ASN A 612 -23.69 -5.10 -4.29
N ALA A 613 -22.64 -5.65 -4.88
CA ALA A 613 -22.45 -5.63 -6.33
C ALA A 613 -23.60 -6.33 -7.09
N VAL A 614 -24.12 -7.44 -6.55
CA VAL A 614 -25.31 -8.12 -7.09
C VAL A 614 -26.55 -7.23 -6.97
N VAL A 615 -26.77 -6.53 -5.85
CA VAL A 615 -27.88 -5.57 -5.71
C VAL A 615 -27.82 -4.48 -6.78
N GLN A 616 -26.66 -3.86 -6.97
CA GLN A 616 -26.49 -2.78 -7.94
C GLN A 616 -26.66 -3.28 -9.37
N THR A 617 -26.14 -4.48 -9.67
CA THR A 617 -26.30 -5.11 -10.98
C THR A 617 -27.75 -5.38 -11.30
N VAL A 618 -28.55 -5.89 -10.36
CA VAL A 618 -30.00 -6.09 -10.56
C VAL A 618 -30.70 -4.77 -10.89
N LYS A 619 -30.42 -3.71 -10.12
CA LYS A 619 -31.00 -2.37 -10.34
C LYS A 619 -30.60 -1.78 -11.69
N ALA A 620 -29.31 -1.77 -12.00
CA ALA A 620 -28.78 -1.24 -13.24
C ALA A 620 -29.27 -2.02 -14.46
N SER A 621 -29.39 -3.35 -14.35
CA SER A 621 -29.94 -4.21 -15.42
C SER A 621 -31.39 -3.87 -15.73
N TYR A 622 -32.21 -3.57 -14.70
CA TYR A 622 -33.58 -3.10 -14.90
C TYR A 622 -33.63 -1.74 -15.62
N VAL A 623 -32.85 -0.77 -15.16
CA VAL A 623 -32.81 0.58 -15.78
C VAL A 623 -32.35 0.48 -17.24
N ALA A 624 -31.30 -0.29 -17.52
CA ALA A 624 -30.78 -0.47 -18.86
C ALA A 624 -31.81 -1.15 -19.79
N SER A 625 -32.51 -2.18 -19.29
CA SER A 625 -33.55 -2.90 -20.03
C SER A 625 -34.79 -2.04 -20.35
N THR A 626 -35.18 -1.14 -19.45
CA THR A 626 -36.36 -0.28 -19.66
C THR A 626 -36.08 0.90 -20.59
N LYS A 627 -34.86 1.43 -20.60
CA LYS A 627 -34.45 2.47 -21.56
C LYS A 627 -34.37 1.93 -23.00
N TYR A 628 -34.01 0.66 -23.17
CA TYR A 628 -34.07 -0.04 -24.46
C TYR A 628 -35.50 -0.11 -25.03
N GLN A 629 -36.48 -0.48 -24.20
CA GLN A 629 -37.86 -0.70 -24.62
C GLN A 629 -38.61 0.57 -25.08
N LYS A 630 -38.11 1.78 -24.76
CA LYS A 630 -38.67 3.05 -25.23
C LYS A 630 -38.12 3.51 -26.59
N SER A 631 -36.98 2.96 -27.04
CA SER A 631 -36.26 3.43 -28.24
C SER A 631 -36.68 2.72 -29.54
N GLN A 632 -37.26 1.52 -29.46
CA GLN A 632 -37.75 0.79 -30.63
C GLN A 632 -39.21 0.43 -30.43
N GLY A 633 -40.07 0.99 -31.29
CA GLY A 633 -41.48 0.62 -31.37
C GLY A 633 -41.65 -0.89 -31.55
N MET A 634 -42.58 -1.43 -30.78
CA MET A 634 -42.96 -2.84 -30.68
C MET A 634 -43.21 -3.48 -32.06
N ALA A 635 -42.39 -4.45 -32.52
CA ALA A 635 -42.86 -5.58 -33.36
C ALA A 635 -41.79 -6.56 -33.90
N SER A 636 -40.50 -6.27 -34.00
CA SER A 636 -39.58 -7.18 -34.72
C SER A 636 -38.30 -7.46 -33.95
N LEU A 637 -38.33 -8.52 -33.13
CA LEU A 637 -37.26 -9.50 -32.86
C LEU A 637 -37.56 -10.17 -31.52
N ASN A 638 -37.89 -11.46 -31.55
CA ASN A 638 -38.07 -12.27 -30.37
C ASN A 638 -36.77 -12.34 -29.56
N LEU A 639 -36.83 -11.80 -28.33
CA LEU A 639 -36.07 -12.06 -27.09
C LEU A 639 -35.32 -10.84 -26.52
N PRO A 640 -35.79 -10.22 -25.42
CA PRO A 640 -34.91 -9.98 -24.28
C PRO A 640 -34.80 -11.29 -23.50
N ALA A 641 -33.57 -11.76 -23.24
CA ALA A 641 -33.32 -12.97 -22.43
C ALA A 641 -33.84 -12.84 -20.98
N VAL A 642 -34.28 -11.64 -20.56
CA VAL A 642 -34.68 -11.30 -19.20
C VAL A 642 -35.96 -10.46 -19.24
N SER A 643 -37.04 -10.93 -18.63
CA SER A 643 -38.32 -10.22 -18.54
C SER A 643 -38.51 -9.56 -17.17
N TRP A 644 -38.75 -8.25 -17.15
CA TRP A 644 -38.97 -7.49 -15.92
C TRP A 644 -40.45 -7.38 -15.61
N LYS A 645 -40.97 -8.29 -14.78
CA LYS A 645 -42.35 -8.27 -14.31
C LYS A 645 -42.37 -7.96 -12.82
N MET A 646 -43.17 -6.98 -12.41
CA MET A 646 -43.36 -6.72 -10.99
C MET A 646 -44.22 -7.83 -10.38
N LYS A 647 -43.84 -8.29 -9.19
CA LYS A 647 -44.62 -9.25 -8.42
C LYS A 647 -45.91 -8.59 -7.92
N ALA A 648 -47.03 -9.29 -7.97
CA ALA A 648 -48.30 -8.77 -7.45
C ALA A 648 -48.15 -8.43 -5.94
N PRO A 649 -48.61 -7.25 -5.49
CA PRO A 649 -48.45 -6.84 -4.10
C PRO A 649 -49.18 -7.81 -3.16
N GLU A 650 -48.45 -8.39 -2.22
CA GLU A 650 -49.07 -9.20 -1.16
C GLU A 650 -49.98 -8.31 -0.30
N LYS A 651 -51.20 -8.80 -0.03
CA LYS A 651 -52.17 -8.10 0.81
C LYS A 651 -51.58 -7.91 2.21
N LYS A 652 -51.19 -6.67 2.56
CA LYS A 652 -50.78 -6.34 3.92
C LYS A 652 -52.00 -6.48 4.85
N PRO A 653 -51.85 -7.12 6.03
CA PRO A 653 -52.93 -7.13 7.03
C PRO A 653 -53.25 -5.69 7.44
N LEU A 654 -54.53 -5.32 7.42
CA LEU A 654 -55.02 -3.99 7.78
C LEU A 654 -54.77 -3.61 9.26
N VAL A 655 -54.38 -4.58 10.09
CA VAL A 655 -54.05 -4.35 11.50
C VAL A 655 -52.58 -4.76 11.73
N LYS A 656 -51.74 -3.77 12.00
CA LYS A 656 -50.37 -3.95 12.48
C LYS A 656 -50.44 -4.61 13.86
N ARG A 657 -49.99 -5.86 14.02
CA ARG A 657 -49.48 -6.30 15.33
C ARG A 657 -48.17 -5.54 15.55
N GLU A 658 -48.14 -4.67 16.55
CA GLU A 658 -46.95 -3.94 16.94
C GLU A 658 -45.79 -4.92 17.16
N LYS A 659 -44.70 -4.73 16.40
CA LYS A 659 -43.39 -5.26 16.78
C LYS A 659 -42.80 -4.23 17.73
N GLN A 660 -42.52 -4.66 18.95
CA GLN A 660 -41.74 -3.90 19.92
C GLN A 660 -40.34 -3.64 19.34
N ASP A 661 -40.01 -2.37 19.13
CA ASP A 661 -38.64 -1.91 18.93
C ASP A 661 -37.88 -2.05 20.27
N GLU A 662 -36.93 -2.98 20.35
CA GLU A 662 -35.98 -3.05 21.46
C GLU A 662 -34.82 -2.07 21.22
N THR A 663 -35.10 -0.77 21.36
CA THR A 663 -34.10 0.25 21.71
C THR A 663 -34.68 1.22 22.74
N GLN A 664 -35.13 0.71 23.89
CA GLN A 664 -35.23 1.51 25.12
C GLN A 664 -34.76 0.72 26.35
N THR A 665 -33.62 1.19 26.84
CA THR A 665 -33.10 1.23 28.21
C THR A 665 -34.00 0.71 29.35
N LYS A 666 -33.37 -0.18 30.16
CA LYS A 666 -33.73 -0.72 31.48
C LYS A 666 -34.61 0.18 32.38
N ILE A 667 -35.81 -0.30 32.75
CA ILE A 667 -36.45 -0.03 34.06
C ILE A 667 -37.10 -1.32 34.61
N LYS A 668 -37.04 -1.46 35.94
CA LYS A 668 -37.18 -2.65 36.81
C LYS A 668 -38.46 -3.50 36.67
N ARG A 669 -38.28 -4.83 36.82
CA ARG A 669 -39.31 -5.87 36.97
C ARG A 669 -40.21 -5.64 38.20
N ALA A 670 -41.52 -5.78 38.02
CA ALA A 670 -42.48 -6.14 39.06
C ALA A 670 -43.46 -7.22 38.55
N SER A 671 -43.85 -8.08 39.49
CA SER A 671 -44.46 -9.41 39.41
C SER A 671 -45.71 -9.58 38.53
N GLN A 672 -45.76 -10.71 37.80
CA GLN A 672 -46.89 -11.17 37.00
C GLN A 672 -48.13 -11.49 37.87
N LYS A 673 -49.27 -10.84 37.61
CA LYS A 673 -50.58 -11.26 38.10
C LYS A 673 -51.13 -12.39 37.22
N LYS A 674 -51.51 -13.50 37.85
CA LYS A 674 -52.26 -14.62 37.25
C LYS A 674 -53.65 -14.16 36.81
N HIS A 675 -54.08 -14.63 35.64
CA HIS A 675 -55.41 -14.41 35.08
C HIS A 675 -56.41 -15.38 35.72
N VAL A 676 -57.38 -14.86 36.48
CA VAL A 676 -58.48 -15.66 37.08
C VAL A 676 -59.69 -15.63 36.15
N ASN A 677 -60.35 -16.78 36.00
CA ASN A 677 -61.50 -16.97 35.11
C ASN A 677 -62.74 -16.22 35.67
N PRO A 678 -63.42 -15.36 34.89
CA PRO A 678 -64.50 -14.49 35.37
C PRO A 678 -65.69 -15.20 36.02
N VAL A 679 -65.89 -16.50 35.77
CA VAL A 679 -66.95 -17.28 36.42
C VAL A 679 -66.63 -17.60 37.90
N GLN A 680 -65.34 -17.73 38.26
CA GLN A 680 -64.90 -17.93 39.65
C GLN A 680 -65.00 -16.65 40.49
N ALA A 681 -64.75 -15.48 39.88
CA ALA A 681 -64.84 -14.19 40.55
C ALA A 681 -66.29 -13.77 40.89
N LEU A 682 -67.28 -14.29 40.14
CA LEU A 682 -68.70 -14.00 40.37
C LEU A 682 -69.35 -14.91 41.43
N SER A 683 -68.81 -16.11 41.67
CA SER A 683 -69.25 -16.98 42.77
C SER A 683 -68.80 -16.49 44.15
N GLU A 684 -67.70 -15.73 44.22
CA GLU A 684 -67.17 -15.19 45.48
C GLU A 684 -67.93 -13.95 45.98
N PHE A 685 -68.72 -13.27 45.13
CA PHE A 685 -69.44 -12.06 45.52
C PHE A 685 -70.84 -12.29 46.12
N LYS A 686 -71.38 -13.53 46.08
CA LYS A 686 -72.70 -13.85 46.67
C LYS A 686 -72.66 -14.58 48.00
N ALA A 687 -71.47 -14.86 48.55
CA ALA A 687 -71.31 -15.58 49.81
C ALA A 687 -70.88 -14.70 51.00
N MET A 688 -70.91 -13.36 50.85
CA MET A 688 -70.51 -12.41 51.90
C MET A 688 -71.64 -11.45 52.34
N GLU A 689 -72.89 -11.86 52.19
CA GLU A 689 -74.05 -11.30 52.90
C GLU A 689 -74.77 -12.41 53.68
N SER A 690 -74.07 -13.08 54.59
CA SER A 690 -74.63 -13.65 55.82
C SER A 690 -73.51 -14.26 56.66
N ILE A 691 -73.45 -13.83 57.93
CA ILE A 691 -72.61 -14.29 59.06
C ILE A 691 -71.25 -13.58 59.20
#